data_AF-A0A936W4Q0-F1
#
_entry.id   AF-A0A936W4Q0-F1
#
_cell.length_a   1.000
_cell.length_b   1.000
_cell.length_c   1.000
_cell.angle_alpha   90.00
_cell.angle_beta   90.00
_cell.angle_gamma   90.00
#
_symmetry.space_group_name_H-M   'P 1'
#
loop_
_entity.id
_entity.type
_entity.pdbx_description
1 polymer ?
#
loop_
_entity_poly.entity_id
_entity_poly.type
_entity_poly.pdbx_seq_one_letter_code
_entity_poly.pdbx_strand_id
1 'polypeptide(L)'
;MKNTFFLALLAFSLHTSLFSQGTQPCLPEGIVFGTQASIDNFTTDYPGCNAIIGDLTILGDDIVFLNGLDVIQSVGGDLVITAATSLQRLEGLTLDSIFGDFAIASNPSLQTIEALDSLKYIGGHLVILENPVLENLVGLDSLDFASGNVEILFNEGLQNLNGLRVDSILGNLLIQFNPSLSDLTGLDSLHCIKSNLSILDNPGLIDLSGADRFHRVNGYVDISVNESLQTMGDLRLDSILGSFIIRENNSLESFLGLDSLDFVGGDIEIESNPSLQNLIGIAVDSVIGNFSLQGNSSLSDLTGLDSLHCIKHNFMVGDNGGMTSMQGAGRFHLVKGNVDIRDNDNLTNFGDLRLDSILGNFVVAENPGLQDLLGLDSLRFIGGSFNVIGNFSIDDFAGLDSLQTIGRDLNIQSNTSMERMSGLVALDSILGNFTLISNNSLIDVLGLDSLNFILGDYNVAENPNLMSFPLTIALDSIGSLNVSGNGSLLDLTGLDSVRSIRGLVQIINNENLTSLEGLDSLTALRGTLRMFNNVMLSDISSLSNVDPQTIADVAIENCEALSDCAIESLCNFLAGGGASSISNNAVGCNSVDEVLLACFVAVGDPEEVSEIILYPNPTNGHVELNGNLDGSYCKNAIPA
;
A
#
# COMPACT_ATOMS: atom_id res chain seq x y z
N MET A 1 -13.94 -39.41 13.30
CA MET A 1 -13.64 -39.26 11.85
C MET A 1 -13.70 -40.57 11.06
N LYS A 2 -12.75 -41.52 11.15
CA LYS A 2 -12.79 -42.71 10.26
C LYS A 2 -13.90 -43.74 10.54
N ASN A 3 -14.28 -43.96 11.81
CA ASN A 3 -15.21 -45.04 12.14
C ASN A 3 -16.68 -44.72 11.78
N THR A 4 -17.15 -43.49 11.96
CA THR A 4 -18.56 -43.10 11.68
C THR A 4 -18.85 -43.03 10.18
N PHE A 5 -17.97 -42.46 9.36
CA PHE A 5 -18.11 -42.46 7.90
C PHE A 5 -18.11 -43.89 7.34
N PHE A 6 -17.18 -44.75 7.78
CA PHE A 6 -17.14 -46.14 7.35
C PHE A 6 -18.37 -46.94 7.82
N LEU A 7 -18.89 -46.65 9.02
CA LEU A 7 -20.11 -47.27 9.55
C LEU A 7 -21.36 -46.83 8.78
N ALA A 8 -21.47 -45.56 8.39
CA ALA A 8 -22.58 -45.05 7.58
C ALA A 8 -22.58 -45.65 6.17
N LEU A 9 -21.41 -45.69 5.52
CA LEU A 9 -21.25 -46.32 4.19
C LEU A 9 -21.45 -47.85 4.24
N LEU A 10 -20.99 -48.51 5.31
CA LEU A 10 -21.27 -49.93 5.56
C LEU A 10 -22.76 -50.17 5.82
N ALA A 11 -23.43 -49.31 6.58
CA ALA A 11 -24.86 -49.43 6.85
C ALA A 11 -25.70 -49.27 5.57
N PHE A 12 -25.35 -48.33 4.68
CA PHE A 12 -26.00 -48.13 3.39
C PHE A 12 -25.76 -49.32 2.42
N SER A 13 -24.52 -49.82 2.36
CA SER A 13 -24.18 -51.00 1.54
C SER A 13 -24.75 -52.33 2.10
N LEU A 14 -24.96 -52.45 3.41
CA LEU A 14 -25.70 -53.57 4.00
C LEU A 14 -27.21 -53.47 3.78
N HIS A 15 -27.80 -52.27 3.80
CA HIS A 15 -29.23 -52.08 3.50
C HIS A 15 -29.56 -52.42 2.04
N THR A 16 -28.69 -52.09 1.09
CA THR A 16 -28.88 -52.44 -0.33
C THR A 16 -28.71 -53.93 -0.63
N SER A 17 -28.07 -54.72 0.23
CA SER A 17 -27.78 -56.15 -0.01
C SER A 17 -28.75 -57.14 0.65
N LEU A 18 -29.70 -56.69 1.48
CA LEU A 18 -30.69 -57.55 2.15
C LEU A 18 -32.04 -57.69 1.41
N PHE A 19 -32.25 -56.98 0.31
CA PHE A 19 -33.47 -57.07 -0.49
C PHE A 19 -33.35 -58.15 -1.59
N SER A 20 -33.41 -59.42 -1.20
CA SER A 20 -33.83 -60.49 -2.10
C SER A 20 -35.11 -61.10 -1.58
N GLN A 21 -36.26 -60.60 -2.05
CA GLN A 21 -37.53 -61.28 -2.35
C GLN A 21 -38.66 -60.23 -2.46
N GLY A 22 -38.95 -59.79 -3.70
CA GLY A 22 -40.28 -59.24 -4.06
C GLY A 22 -40.58 -57.75 -3.84
N THR A 23 -39.69 -56.93 -3.30
CA THR A 23 -39.89 -55.47 -3.17
C THR A 23 -39.09 -54.69 -4.22
N GLN A 24 -39.71 -53.69 -4.83
CA GLN A 24 -39.07 -52.75 -5.77
C GLN A 24 -37.93 -51.99 -5.05
N PRO A 25 -36.76 -51.73 -5.68
CA PRO A 25 -35.73 -50.87 -5.08
C PRO A 25 -36.33 -49.48 -4.78
N CYS A 26 -36.05 -48.97 -3.58
CA CYS A 26 -36.62 -47.74 -3.04
C CYS A 26 -36.05 -46.52 -3.79
N LEU A 27 -36.60 -46.26 -4.99
CA LEU A 27 -36.42 -45.04 -5.79
C LEU A 27 -34.96 -44.72 -6.14
N PRO A 28 -34.28 -45.53 -6.99
CA PRO A 28 -32.89 -45.30 -7.39
C PRO A 28 -32.65 -44.04 -8.23
N GLU A 29 -33.65 -43.59 -8.98
CA GLU A 29 -33.61 -42.35 -9.76
C GLU A 29 -34.10 -41.13 -8.95
N GLY A 30 -34.42 -41.34 -7.66
CA GLY A 30 -35.03 -40.32 -6.81
C GLY A 30 -36.53 -40.13 -6.99
N ILE A 31 -37.07 -39.12 -6.33
CA ILE A 31 -38.48 -38.75 -6.34
C ILE A 31 -38.67 -37.25 -6.16
N VAL A 32 -39.69 -36.71 -6.84
CA VAL A 32 -40.11 -35.31 -6.73
C VAL A 32 -41.55 -35.26 -6.26
N PHE A 33 -41.79 -34.69 -5.08
CA PHE A 33 -43.13 -34.40 -4.58
C PHE A 33 -43.52 -32.99 -5.00
N GLY A 34 -44.65 -32.90 -5.73
CA GLY A 34 -45.23 -31.68 -6.27
C GLY A 34 -46.56 -31.27 -5.64
N THR A 35 -47.16 -32.16 -4.83
CA THR A 35 -48.52 -32.01 -4.28
C THR A 35 -48.69 -32.72 -2.94
N GLN A 36 -49.62 -32.26 -2.09
CA GLN A 36 -49.91 -32.93 -0.81
C GLN A 36 -50.35 -34.39 -1.01
N ALA A 37 -51.19 -34.65 -2.02
CA ALA A 37 -51.69 -36.00 -2.31
C ALA A 37 -50.55 -37.00 -2.64
N SER A 38 -49.46 -36.54 -3.26
CA SER A 38 -48.31 -37.39 -3.56
C SER A 38 -47.54 -37.79 -2.29
N ILE A 39 -47.48 -36.91 -1.28
CA ILE A 39 -46.90 -37.22 0.02
C ILE A 39 -47.80 -38.18 0.80
N ASP A 40 -49.10 -37.90 0.87
CA ASP A 40 -50.06 -38.71 1.63
C ASP A 40 -50.12 -40.17 1.16
N ASN A 41 -49.92 -40.40 -0.15
CA ASN A 41 -49.96 -41.73 -0.75
C ASN A 41 -48.59 -42.47 -0.72
N PHE A 42 -47.51 -41.84 -0.24
CA PHE A 42 -46.15 -42.40 -0.36
C PHE A 42 -46.03 -43.84 0.16
N THR A 43 -46.54 -44.12 1.36
CA THR A 43 -46.48 -45.46 1.97
C THR A 43 -47.35 -46.49 1.24
N THR A 44 -48.36 -46.04 0.49
CA THR A 44 -49.20 -46.90 -0.35
C THR A 44 -48.55 -47.19 -1.68
N ASP A 45 -47.92 -46.19 -2.29
CA ASP A 45 -47.26 -46.28 -3.60
C ASP A 45 -45.90 -46.99 -3.51
N TYR A 46 -45.19 -46.84 -2.38
CA TYR A 46 -43.86 -47.39 -2.12
C TYR A 46 -43.79 -48.14 -0.78
N PRO A 47 -44.53 -49.25 -0.63
CA PRO A 47 -44.61 -49.97 0.65
C PRO A 47 -43.25 -50.54 1.08
N GLY A 48 -42.84 -50.22 2.31
CA GLY A 48 -41.57 -50.68 2.90
C GLY A 48 -40.32 -49.91 2.44
N CYS A 49 -40.50 -48.84 1.67
CA CYS A 49 -39.43 -47.92 1.26
C CYS A 49 -39.05 -47.04 2.45
N ASN A 50 -37.90 -47.28 3.08
CA ASN A 50 -37.38 -46.52 4.22
C ASN A 50 -36.04 -45.81 3.93
N ALA A 51 -35.49 -45.98 2.73
CA ALA A 51 -34.21 -45.40 2.31
C ALA A 51 -34.26 -45.08 0.82
N ILE A 52 -34.48 -43.81 0.48
CA ILE A 52 -34.52 -43.36 -0.92
C ILE A 52 -33.09 -43.46 -1.47
N ILE A 53 -32.89 -44.20 -2.56
CA ILE A 53 -31.55 -44.44 -3.11
C ILE A 53 -31.04 -43.23 -3.90
N GLY A 54 -31.91 -42.55 -4.66
CA GLY A 54 -31.58 -41.32 -5.39
C GLY A 54 -31.96 -40.05 -4.62
N ASP A 55 -32.25 -38.98 -5.35
CA ASP A 55 -32.58 -37.66 -4.79
C ASP A 55 -34.01 -37.60 -4.25
N LEU A 56 -34.25 -36.76 -3.25
CA LEU A 56 -35.57 -36.41 -2.75
C LEU A 56 -35.78 -34.90 -2.92
N THR A 57 -36.71 -34.51 -3.79
CA THR A 57 -37.13 -33.12 -3.94
C THR A 57 -38.56 -32.93 -3.47
N ILE A 58 -38.79 -31.95 -2.60
CA ILE A 58 -40.11 -31.51 -2.14
C ILE A 58 -40.32 -30.08 -2.63
N LEU A 59 -41.30 -29.89 -3.51
CA LEU A 59 -41.73 -28.57 -3.98
C LEU A 59 -43.24 -28.51 -4.19
N GLY A 60 -43.84 -27.33 -4.05
CA GLY A 60 -45.26 -27.15 -4.35
C GLY A 60 -46.01 -26.38 -3.27
N ASP A 61 -46.84 -25.45 -3.75
CA ASP A 61 -47.55 -24.50 -2.91
C ASP A 61 -48.64 -25.14 -2.03
N ASP A 62 -49.13 -26.32 -2.39
CA ASP A 62 -50.20 -27.04 -1.69
C ASP A 62 -49.69 -28.01 -0.60
N ILE A 63 -48.37 -28.20 -0.47
CA ILE A 63 -47.78 -29.08 0.54
C ILE A 63 -47.78 -28.36 1.91
N VAL A 64 -48.43 -28.97 2.89
CA VAL A 64 -48.59 -28.42 4.26
C VAL A 64 -47.98 -29.33 5.32
N PHE A 65 -47.99 -30.65 5.11
CA PHE A 65 -47.46 -31.64 6.07
C PHE A 65 -46.66 -32.73 5.36
N LEU A 66 -45.62 -33.26 6.01
CA LEU A 66 -44.76 -34.32 5.46
C LEU A 66 -45.00 -35.70 6.09
N ASN A 67 -46.07 -35.87 6.87
CA ASN A 67 -46.34 -37.08 7.67
C ASN A 67 -46.31 -38.40 6.88
N GLY A 68 -46.58 -38.39 5.58
CA GLY A 68 -46.47 -39.58 4.73
C GLY A 68 -45.03 -40.08 4.51
N LEU A 69 -44.02 -39.29 4.90
CA LEU A 69 -42.60 -39.57 4.72
C LEU A 69 -41.91 -40.03 6.02
N ASP A 70 -42.66 -40.24 7.11
CA ASP A 70 -42.13 -40.56 8.46
C ASP A 70 -41.39 -41.90 8.56
N VAL A 71 -41.53 -42.72 7.52
CA VAL A 71 -40.84 -43.99 7.33
C VAL A 71 -39.44 -43.84 6.72
N ILE A 72 -39.11 -42.69 6.13
CA ILE A 72 -37.81 -42.47 5.48
C ILE A 72 -36.75 -42.14 6.51
N GLN A 73 -35.71 -42.96 6.55
CA GLN A 73 -34.57 -42.82 7.45
C GLN A 73 -33.32 -42.29 6.74
N SER A 74 -33.21 -42.46 5.42
CA SER A 74 -32.06 -41.95 4.67
C SER A 74 -32.37 -41.59 3.22
N VAL A 75 -31.57 -40.66 2.68
CA VAL A 75 -31.55 -40.25 1.27
C VAL A 75 -30.14 -40.48 0.71
N GLY A 76 -30.04 -41.29 -0.34
CA GLY A 76 -28.78 -41.68 -0.98
C GLY A 76 -28.19 -40.60 -1.90
N GLY A 77 -29.05 -39.75 -2.46
CA GLY A 77 -28.66 -38.55 -3.19
C GLY A 77 -28.92 -37.26 -2.40
N ASP A 78 -29.35 -36.23 -3.10
CA ASP A 78 -29.62 -34.90 -2.54
C ASP A 78 -31.01 -34.83 -1.90
N LEU A 79 -31.15 -34.06 -0.82
CA LEU A 79 -32.44 -33.64 -0.28
C LEU A 79 -32.64 -32.16 -0.56
N VAL A 80 -33.67 -31.82 -1.33
CA VAL A 80 -34.01 -30.42 -1.65
C VAL A 80 -35.45 -30.14 -1.25
N ILE A 81 -35.66 -29.21 -0.32
CA ILE A 81 -36.98 -28.70 0.08
C ILE A 81 -37.08 -27.26 -0.39
N THR A 82 -37.88 -27.00 -1.42
CA THR A 82 -37.92 -25.68 -2.04
C THR A 82 -39.26 -25.26 -2.58
N ALA A 83 -39.55 -23.96 -2.54
CA ALA A 83 -40.81 -23.40 -3.02
C ALA A 83 -42.05 -24.12 -2.46
N ALA A 84 -41.98 -24.60 -1.22
CA ALA A 84 -43.10 -25.18 -0.50
C ALA A 84 -43.79 -24.09 0.33
N THR A 85 -44.51 -23.19 -0.36
CA THR A 85 -44.93 -21.90 0.22
C THR A 85 -45.90 -22.01 1.40
N SER A 86 -46.63 -23.13 1.54
CA SER A 86 -47.53 -23.40 2.65
C SER A 86 -46.91 -24.23 3.79
N LEU A 87 -45.71 -24.77 3.59
CA LEU A 87 -45.06 -25.67 4.54
C LEU A 87 -44.48 -24.88 5.72
N GLN A 88 -45.00 -25.14 6.93
CA GLN A 88 -44.58 -24.42 8.14
C GLN A 88 -43.57 -25.19 9.00
N ARG A 89 -43.57 -26.52 8.91
CA ARG A 89 -42.78 -27.42 9.75
C ARG A 89 -42.40 -28.65 8.94
N LEU A 90 -41.28 -29.28 9.26
CA LEU A 90 -40.81 -30.51 8.60
C LEU A 90 -41.28 -31.80 9.28
N GLU A 91 -42.30 -31.74 10.14
CA GLU A 91 -42.87 -32.91 10.81
C GLU A 91 -43.26 -33.98 9.78
N GLY A 92 -42.77 -35.20 10.02
CA GLY A 92 -42.83 -36.31 9.07
C GLY A 92 -41.51 -36.63 8.37
N LEU A 93 -40.45 -35.83 8.55
CA LEU A 93 -39.08 -36.24 8.20
C LEU A 93 -38.34 -36.65 9.47
N THR A 94 -37.90 -37.91 9.56
CA THR A 94 -37.16 -38.48 10.71
C THR A 94 -35.82 -39.06 10.25
N LEU A 95 -35.11 -38.28 9.43
CA LEU A 95 -33.91 -38.71 8.71
C LEU A 95 -32.70 -38.86 9.64
N ASP A 96 -31.96 -39.96 9.48
CA ASP A 96 -30.65 -40.17 10.11
C ASP A 96 -29.50 -39.64 9.23
N SER A 97 -29.63 -39.71 7.90
CA SER A 97 -28.51 -39.43 6.97
C SER A 97 -28.96 -38.99 5.58
N ILE A 98 -28.23 -38.02 5.03
CA ILE A 98 -28.30 -37.57 3.63
C ILE A 98 -26.90 -37.77 3.05
N PHE A 99 -26.77 -38.53 1.97
CA PHE A 99 -25.46 -38.86 1.39
C PHE A 99 -25.02 -37.86 0.32
N GLY A 100 -25.93 -37.07 -0.25
CA GLY A 100 -25.65 -35.93 -1.12
C GLY A 100 -25.78 -34.58 -0.39
N ASP A 101 -26.16 -33.55 -1.15
CA ASP A 101 -26.40 -32.20 -0.67
C ASP A 101 -27.74 -32.12 0.09
N PHE A 102 -27.81 -31.22 1.06
CA PHE A 102 -29.04 -30.87 1.76
C PHE A 102 -29.34 -29.39 1.59
N ALA A 103 -30.46 -29.07 0.93
CA ALA A 103 -30.90 -27.71 0.68
C ALA A 103 -32.33 -27.47 1.21
N ILE A 104 -32.50 -26.41 1.99
CA ILE A 104 -33.80 -25.83 2.32
C ILE A 104 -33.81 -24.41 1.77
N ALA A 105 -34.56 -24.20 0.69
CA ALA A 105 -34.47 -22.97 -0.11
C ALA A 105 -35.83 -22.37 -0.44
N SER A 106 -36.02 -21.06 -0.21
CA SER A 106 -37.20 -20.32 -0.67
C SER A 106 -38.54 -20.88 -0.12
N ASN A 107 -38.60 -21.15 1.19
CA ASN A 107 -39.81 -21.60 1.88
C ASN A 107 -40.35 -20.51 2.82
N PRO A 108 -41.19 -19.57 2.32
CA PRO A 108 -41.56 -18.36 3.05
C PRO A 108 -42.37 -18.57 4.33
N SER A 109 -43.00 -19.74 4.50
CA SER A 109 -43.81 -20.06 5.69
C SER A 109 -43.08 -20.95 6.69
N LEU A 110 -41.88 -21.45 6.38
CA LEU A 110 -41.17 -22.44 7.19
C LEU A 110 -40.63 -21.81 8.48
N GLN A 111 -41.24 -22.17 9.61
CA GLN A 111 -40.92 -21.61 10.93
C GLN A 111 -39.87 -22.41 11.68
N THR A 112 -39.77 -23.72 11.45
CA THR A 112 -38.85 -24.59 12.18
C THR A 112 -38.51 -25.87 11.40
N ILE A 113 -37.31 -26.38 11.68
CA ILE A 113 -36.75 -27.62 11.14
C ILE A 113 -36.52 -28.68 12.24
N GLU A 114 -37.09 -28.49 13.43
CA GLU A 114 -36.93 -29.35 14.62
C GLU A 114 -37.13 -30.85 14.35
N ALA A 115 -37.94 -31.21 13.36
CA ALA A 115 -38.17 -32.61 12.99
C ALA A 115 -36.89 -33.35 12.56
N LEU A 116 -35.83 -32.61 12.18
CA LEU A 116 -34.57 -33.17 11.75
C LEU A 116 -33.61 -33.54 12.90
N ASP A 117 -34.06 -33.49 14.15
CA ASP A 117 -33.24 -33.71 15.36
C ASP A 117 -32.41 -35.00 15.38
N SER A 118 -32.73 -35.96 14.53
CA SER A 118 -32.06 -37.25 14.39
C SER A 118 -31.00 -37.28 13.28
N LEU A 119 -30.91 -36.23 12.45
CA LEU A 119 -29.99 -36.12 11.31
C LEU A 119 -28.56 -35.97 11.79
N LYS A 120 -27.72 -36.96 11.47
CA LYS A 120 -26.33 -37.03 11.94
C LYS A 120 -25.30 -36.74 10.87
N TYR A 121 -25.69 -36.87 9.60
CA TYR A 121 -24.74 -36.90 8.49
C TYR A 121 -25.28 -36.23 7.24
N ILE A 122 -24.50 -35.30 6.70
CA ILE A 122 -24.67 -34.72 5.36
C ILE A 122 -23.39 -35.00 4.57
N GLY A 123 -23.54 -35.75 3.48
CA GLY A 123 -22.44 -36.18 2.63
C GLY A 123 -21.97 -35.12 1.65
N GLY A 124 -22.76 -34.07 1.39
CA GLY A 124 -22.42 -32.97 0.51
C GLY A 124 -22.48 -31.60 1.21
N HIS A 125 -23.05 -30.61 0.52
CA HIS A 125 -23.26 -29.24 0.97
C HIS A 125 -24.50 -29.12 1.87
N LEU A 126 -24.46 -28.21 2.83
CA LEU A 126 -25.63 -27.76 3.59
C LEU A 126 -25.98 -26.34 3.14
N VAL A 127 -27.19 -26.14 2.60
CA VAL A 127 -27.67 -24.85 2.10
C VAL A 127 -28.98 -24.48 2.78
N ILE A 128 -28.99 -23.38 3.54
CA ILE A 128 -30.19 -22.78 4.13
C ILE A 128 -30.36 -21.40 3.50
N LEU A 129 -31.29 -21.29 2.55
CA LEU A 129 -31.42 -20.12 1.67
C LEU A 129 -32.85 -19.57 1.69
N GLU A 130 -33.02 -18.26 1.88
CA GLU A 130 -34.30 -17.58 1.64
C GLU A 130 -35.48 -18.21 2.41
N ASN A 131 -35.30 -18.46 3.72
CA ASN A 131 -36.36 -18.90 4.63
C ASN A 131 -36.69 -17.76 5.61
N PRO A 132 -37.45 -16.74 5.19
CA PRO A 132 -37.55 -15.44 5.88
C PRO A 132 -38.17 -15.49 7.28
N VAL A 133 -38.87 -16.57 7.66
CA VAL A 133 -39.50 -16.71 8.99
C VAL A 133 -38.84 -17.77 9.87
N LEU A 134 -37.77 -18.41 9.39
CA LEU A 134 -37.01 -19.40 10.16
C LEU A 134 -36.13 -18.67 11.18
N GLU A 135 -36.37 -18.89 12.48
CA GLU A 135 -35.72 -18.12 13.55
C GLU A 135 -34.37 -18.69 14.01
N ASN A 136 -34.16 -20.00 13.87
CA ASN A 136 -32.95 -20.72 14.26
C ASN A 136 -32.86 -22.06 13.49
N LEU A 137 -31.81 -22.83 13.76
CA LEU A 137 -31.52 -24.11 13.11
C LEU A 137 -31.72 -25.31 14.04
N VAL A 138 -32.52 -25.15 15.11
CA VAL A 138 -32.83 -26.23 16.05
C VAL A 138 -33.49 -27.37 15.27
N GLY A 139 -32.94 -28.57 15.44
CA GLY A 139 -33.16 -29.71 14.56
C GLY A 139 -31.87 -30.19 13.90
N LEU A 140 -30.84 -29.37 13.75
CA LEU A 140 -29.52 -29.82 13.26
C LEU A 140 -28.53 -30.19 14.38
N ASP A 141 -29.00 -30.24 15.64
CA ASP A 141 -28.16 -30.36 16.84
C ASP A 141 -27.37 -31.67 16.92
N SER A 142 -27.85 -32.70 16.22
CA SER A 142 -27.23 -34.03 16.16
C SER A 142 -26.22 -34.19 15.03
N LEU A 143 -25.98 -33.14 14.25
CA LEU A 143 -25.06 -33.21 13.12
C LEU A 143 -23.63 -33.42 13.63
N ASP A 144 -23.05 -34.57 13.30
CA ASP A 144 -21.67 -34.87 13.66
C ASP A 144 -20.70 -34.42 12.55
N PHE A 145 -21.20 -34.21 11.34
CA PHE A 145 -20.36 -34.04 10.15
C PHE A 145 -21.08 -33.37 8.96
N ALA A 146 -20.47 -32.32 8.43
CA ALA A 146 -20.79 -31.73 7.12
C ALA A 146 -19.55 -31.85 6.20
N SER A 147 -19.69 -32.53 5.07
CA SER A 147 -18.54 -32.85 4.19
C SER A 147 -18.17 -31.73 3.20
N GLY A 148 -19.09 -30.82 2.93
CA GLY A 148 -18.92 -29.77 1.93
C GLY A 148 -18.95 -28.37 2.51
N ASN A 149 -19.51 -27.43 1.74
CA ASN A 149 -19.80 -26.08 2.18
C ASN A 149 -21.00 -26.06 3.12
N VAL A 150 -21.02 -25.06 4.00
CA VAL A 150 -22.20 -24.65 4.76
C VAL A 150 -22.53 -23.23 4.33
N GLU A 151 -23.71 -23.05 3.75
CA GLU A 151 -24.17 -21.78 3.19
C GLU A 151 -25.49 -21.37 3.85
N ILE A 152 -25.50 -20.23 4.54
CA ILE A 152 -26.65 -19.70 5.28
C ILE A 152 -26.91 -18.29 4.75
N LEU A 153 -27.87 -18.20 3.84
CA LEU A 153 -28.03 -17.05 2.96
C LEU A 153 -29.45 -16.50 2.97
N PHE A 154 -29.62 -15.18 3.03
CA PHE A 154 -30.93 -14.53 2.83
C PHE A 154 -32.04 -14.99 3.81
N ASN A 155 -31.71 -15.39 5.05
CA ASN A 155 -32.72 -15.79 6.03
C ASN A 155 -33.07 -14.60 6.95
N GLU A 156 -34.07 -13.82 6.55
CA GLU A 156 -34.42 -12.55 7.23
C GLU A 156 -34.75 -12.71 8.71
N GLY A 157 -35.44 -13.78 9.10
CA GLY A 157 -35.87 -14.04 10.48
C GLY A 157 -34.84 -14.76 11.35
N LEU A 158 -33.71 -15.22 10.79
CA LEU A 158 -32.73 -16.02 11.51
C LEU A 158 -32.01 -15.15 12.54
N GLN A 159 -32.19 -15.44 13.83
CA GLN A 159 -31.65 -14.63 14.93
C GLN A 159 -30.28 -15.10 15.40
N ASN A 160 -30.02 -16.40 15.30
CA ASN A 160 -28.77 -17.07 15.68
C ASN A 160 -28.68 -18.40 14.94
N LEU A 161 -27.56 -19.10 15.13
CA LEU A 161 -27.29 -20.40 14.51
C LEU A 161 -27.58 -21.56 15.47
N ASN A 162 -28.36 -21.34 16.54
CA ASN A 162 -28.69 -22.38 17.50
C ASN A 162 -29.24 -23.60 16.77
N GLY A 163 -28.72 -24.77 17.12
CA GLY A 163 -29.00 -26.00 16.41
C GLY A 163 -27.93 -26.42 15.41
N LEU A 164 -27.11 -25.51 14.89
CA LEU A 164 -26.05 -25.87 13.94
C LEU A 164 -24.81 -26.42 14.64
N ARG A 165 -24.88 -27.65 15.13
CA ARG A 165 -23.71 -28.30 15.71
C ARG A 165 -22.81 -28.86 14.62
N VAL A 166 -21.62 -28.30 14.44
CA VAL A 166 -20.63 -28.81 13.47
C VAL A 166 -19.23 -28.77 14.06
N ASP A 167 -18.57 -29.93 14.21
CA ASP A 167 -17.21 -29.99 14.77
C ASP A 167 -16.15 -29.40 13.82
N SER A 168 -16.30 -29.62 12.52
CA SER A 168 -15.40 -29.13 11.47
C SER A 168 -16.11 -29.06 10.13
N ILE A 169 -15.80 -28.04 9.34
CA ILE A 169 -16.32 -27.86 7.97
C ILE A 169 -15.18 -28.14 7.00
N LEU A 170 -15.38 -29.08 6.07
CA LEU A 170 -14.38 -29.43 5.07
C LEU A 170 -14.35 -28.45 3.88
N GLY A 171 -15.48 -27.83 3.55
CA GLY A 171 -15.59 -26.77 2.55
C GLY A 171 -15.52 -25.37 3.15
N ASN A 172 -16.26 -24.44 2.55
CA ASN A 172 -16.41 -23.06 3.02
C ASN A 172 -17.55 -22.95 4.05
N LEU A 173 -17.45 -21.97 4.95
CA LEU A 173 -18.60 -21.45 5.69
C LEU A 173 -18.93 -20.07 5.14
N LEU A 174 -20.12 -19.91 4.56
CA LEU A 174 -20.64 -18.64 4.08
C LEU A 174 -21.91 -18.28 4.83
N ILE A 175 -21.89 -17.17 5.56
CA ILE A 175 -23.04 -16.61 6.27
C ILE A 175 -23.27 -15.22 5.69
N GLN A 176 -24.36 -15.05 4.94
CA GLN A 176 -24.59 -13.82 4.19
C GLN A 176 -26.04 -13.38 4.13
N PHE A 177 -26.29 -12.06 4.20
CA PHE A 177 -27.64 -11.51 4.05
C PHE A 177 -28.65 -12.05 5.09
N ASN A 178 -28.24 -12.24 6.35
CA ASN A 178 -29.13 -12.64 7.44
C ASN A 178 -29.35 -11.45 8.40
N PRO A 179 -30.25 -10.50 8.07
CA PRO A 179 -30.34 -9.21 8.75
C PRO A 179 -30.73 -9.26 10.23
N SER A 180 -31.37 -10.34 10.71
CA SER A 180 -31.73 -10.49 12.13
C SER A 180 -30.67 -11.26 12.94
N LEU A 181 -29.62 -11.77 12.30
CA LEU A 181 -28.58 -12.58 12.96
C LEU A 181 -27.78 -11.68 13.90
N SER A 182 -27.86 -11.89 15.21
CA SER A 182 -27.21 -11.03 16.20
C SER A 182 -25.81 -11.45 16.60
N ASP A 183 -25.53 -12.75 16.52
CA ASP A 183 -24.28 -13.39 16.94
C ASP A 183 -24.15 -14.77 16.26
N LEU A 184 -23.07 -15.51 16.57
CA LEU A 184 -22.80 -16.84 16.03
C LEU A 184 -23.17 -17.96 16.99
N THR A 185 -24.01 -17.71 18.00
CA THR A 185 -24.43 -18.74 18.97
C THR A 185 -24.98 -19.95 18.23
N GLY A 186 -24.45 -21.12 18.56
CA GLY A 186 -24.68 -22.38 17.85
C GLY A 186 -23.41 -22.97 17.23
N LEU A 187 -22.34 -22.17 17.04
CA LEU A 187 -21.04 -22.63 16.54
C LEU A 187 -20.05 -23.03 17.64
N ASP A 188 -20.49 -23.25 18.88
CA ASP A 188 -19.65 -23.52 20.05
C ASP A 188 -18.85 -24.84 19.94
N SER A 189 -19.29 -25.73 19.06
CA SER A 189 -18.59 -26.99 18.75
C SER A 189 -17.60 -26.86 17.58
N LEU A 190 -17.61 -25.76 16.82
CA LEU A 190 -16.78 -25.61 15.62
C LEU A 190 -15.32 -25.41 16.00
N HIS A 191 -14.45 -26.32 15.53
CA HIS A 191 -13.01 -26.25 15.80
C HIS A 191 -12.21 -25.68 14.63
N CYS A 192 -12.59 -26.00 13.39
CA CYS A 192 -11.79 -25.68 12.22
C CYS A 192 -12.59 -25.68 10.92
N ILE A 193 -12.23 -24.78 10.00
CA ILE A 193 -12.70 -24.74 8.61
C ILE A 193 -11.51 -25.06 7.69
N LYS A 194 -11.69 -26.04 6.78
CA LYS A 194 -10.61 -26.50 5.87
C LYS A 194 -10.47 -25.69 4.60
N SER A 195 -11.46 -24.86 4.26
CA SER A 195 -11.38 -23.87 3.20
C SER A 195 -11.62 -22.47 3.77
N ASN A 196 -12.53 -21.66 3.24
CA ASN A 196 -12.69 -20.25 3.56
C ASN A 196 -13.84 -20.00 4.56
N LEU A 197 -13.71 -18.92 5.32
CA LEU A 197 -14.78 -18.33 6.12
C LEU A 197 -15.19 -16.99 5.52
N SER A 198 -16.48 -16.81 5.29
CA SER A 198 -17.05 -15.54 4.84
C SER A 198 -18.30 -15.20 5.64
N ILE A 199 -18.26 -14.09 6.37
CA ILE A 199 -19.38 -13.52 7.14
C ILE A 199 -19.65 -12.14 6.57
N LEU A 200 -20.64 -12.05 5.69
CA LEU A 200 -20.83 -10.91 4.80
C LEU A 200 -22.24 -10.34 4.94
N ASP A 201 -22.40 -9.02 5.00
CA ASP A 201 -23.73 -8.39 4.91
C ASP A 201 -24.76 -8.99 5.90
N ASN A 202 -24.39 -9.11 7.18
CA ASN A 202 -25.31 -9.46 8.26
C ASN A 202 -25.50 -8.23 9.15
N PRO A 203 -26.37 -7.28 8.77
CA PRO A 203 -26.45 -5.97 9.42
C PRO A 203 -26.93 -6.01 10.87
N GLY A 204 -27.53 -7.11 11.32
CA GLY A 204 -27.91 -7.33 12.72
C GLY A 204 -26.78 -7.85 13.62
N LEU A 205 -25.65 -8.28 13.05
CA LEU A 205 -24.58 -8.97 13.76
C LEU A 205 -23.82 -7.97 14.63
N ILE A 206 -23.88 -8.15 15.95
CA ILE A 206 -23.28 -7.22 16.93
C ILE A 206 -21.87 -7.66 17.31
N ASP A 207 -21.65 -8.97 17.44
CA ASP A 207 -20.36 -9.57 17.72
C ASP A 207 -20.30 -10.99 17.13
N LEU A 208 -19.12 -11.63 17.20
CA LEU A 208 -18.91 -13.00 16.71
C LEU A 208 -18.95 -14.04 17.83
N SER A 209 -19.68 -13.78 18.92
CA SER A 209 -19.73 -14.69 20.07
C SER A 209 -20.44 -15.99 19.74
N GLY A 210 -20.10 -17.05 20.48
CA GLY A 210 -20.67 -18.38 20.28
C GLY A 210 -19.83 -19.28 19.39
N ALA A 211 -18.57 -18.92 19.14
CA ALA A 211 -17.56 -19.69 18.41
C ALA A 211 -16.26 -19.86 19.24
N ASP A 212 -16.40 -20.09 20.55
CA ASP A 212 -15.31 -20.08 21.54
C ASP A 212 -14.23 -21.17 21.36
N ARG A 213 -14.52 -22.19 20.55
CA ARG A 213 -13.58 -23.29 20.22
C ARG A 213 -12.99 -23.20 18.82
N PHE A 214 -13.23 -22.10 18.11
CA PHE A 214 -12.89 -22.00 16.70
C PHE A 214 -11.44 -21.57 16.48
N HIS A 215 -10.55 -22.54 16.30
CA HIS A 215 -9.11 -22.34 16.33
C HIS A 215 -8.46 -22.02 14.98
N ARG A 216 -9.02 -22.45 13.85
CA ARG A 216 -8.28 -22.41 12.56
C ARG A 216 -9.13 -22.32 11.31
N VAL A 217 -8.66 -21.49 10.38
CA VAL A 217 -9.10 -21.46 8.98
C VAL A 217 -7.93 -21.74 8.05
N ASN A 218 -8.07 -22.72 7.16
CA ASN A 218 -7.03 -23.09 6.20
C ASN A 218 -7.04 -22.23 4.92
N GLY A 219 -8.17 -21.59 4.61
CA GLY A 219 -8.31 -20.62 3.53
C GLY A 219 -8.22 -19.20 4.07
N TYR A 220 -8.96 -18.29 3.43
CA TYR A 220 -9.10 -16.92 3.91
C TYR A 220 -10.24 -16.77 4.92
N VAL A 221 -10.19 -15.70 5.71
CA VAL A 221 -11.28 -15.18 6.53
C VAL A 221 -11.67 -13.82 5.99
N ASP A 222 -12.95 -13.65 5.68
CA ASP A 222 -13.54 -12.40 5.20
C ASP A 222 -14.75 -12.05 6.07
N ILE A 223 -14.65 -10.96 6.84
CA ILE A 223 -15.72 -10.44 7.66
C ILE A 223 -15.98 -9.01 7.19
N SER A 224 -17.04 -8.84 6.41
CA SER A 224 -17.29 -7.59 5.72
C SER A 224 -18.74 -7.17 5.64
N VAL A 225 -18.99 -5.86 5.61
CA VAL A 225 -20.33 -5.28 5.48
C VAL A 225 -21.26 -5.69 6.63
N ASN A 226 -20.73 -5.97 7.83
CA ASN A 226 -21.55 -6.25 9.02
C ASN A 226 -21.70 -4.94 9.82
N GLU A 227 -22.64 -4.11 9.39
CA GLU A 227 -22.80 -2.72 9.84
C GLU A 227 -22.89 -2.54 11.37
N SER A 228 -23.51 -3.49 12.09
CA SER A 228 -23.66 -3.43 13.56
C SER A 228 -22.51 -4.09 14.33
N LEU A 229 -21.53 -4.69 13.65
CA LEU A 229 -20.46 -5.46 14.30
C LEU A 229 -19.57 -4.51 15.09
N GLN A 230 -19.49 -4.69 16.41
CA GLN A 230 -18.73 -3.83 17.32
C GLN A 230 -17.40 -4.43 17.74
N THR A 231 -17.30 -5.76 17.81
CA THR A 231 -16.14 -6.49 18.33
C THR A 231 -16.10 -7.93 17.81
N MET A 232 -14.97 -8.62 18.00
CA MET A 232 -14.79 -10.03 17.61
C MET A 232 -15.32 -11.02 18.67
N GLY A 233 -15.85 -10.51 19.79
CA GLY A 233 -16.54 -11.33 20.79
C GLY A 233 -15.59 -12.31 21.51
N ASP A 234 -15.94 -13.59 21.51
CA ASP A 234 -15.14 -14.68 22.11
C ASP A 234 -14.38 -15.55 21.10
N LEU A 235 -14.22 -15.06 19.86
CA LEU A 235 -13.62 -15.80 18.75
C LEU A 235 -12.14 -16.17 19.00
N ARG A 236 -11.85 -17.46 19.22
CA ARG A 236 -10.49 -17.96 19.52
C ARG A 236 -9.70 -18.44 18.30
N LEU A 237 -9.60 -17.60 17.29
CA LEU A 237 -8.90 -17.95 16.07
C LEU A 237 -7.38 -17.86 16.28
N ASP A 238 -6.68 -19.01 16.27
CA ASP A 238 -5.23 -19.05 16.46
C ASP A 238 -4.50 -18.77 15.14
N SER A 239 -5.01 -19.32 14.02
CA SER A 239 -4.28 -19.32 12.75
C SER A 239 -5.19 -19.26 11.53
N ILE A 240 -4.80 -18.40 10.59
CA ILE A 240 -5.37 -18.27 9.24
C ILE A 240 -4.26 -18.58 8.24
N LEU A 241 -4.41 -19.64 7.42
CA LEU A 241 -3.37 -19.96 6.43
C LEU A 241 -3.47 -19.11 5.16
N GLY A 242 -4.64 -18.55 4.85
CA GLY A 242 -4.87 -17.56 3.80
C GLY A 242 -4.87 -16.12 4.32
N SER A 243 -5.61 -15.24 3.64
CA SER A 243 -5.72 -13.82 4.01
C SER A 243 -6.74 -13.59 5.13
N PHE A 244 -6.54 -12.53 5.90
CA PHE A 244 -7.46 -12.01 6.91
C PHE A 244 -7.99 -10.66 6.44
N ILE A 245 -9.29 -10.61 6.10
CA ILE A 245 -9.93 -9.48 5.44
C ILE A 245 -11.06 -8.98 6.35
N ILE A 246 -10.99 -7.71 6.73
CA ILE A 246 -11.96 -7.01 7.57
C ILE A 246 -12.29 -5.70 6.89
N ARG A 247 -13.47 -5.62 6.24
CA ARG A 247 -13.86 -4.40 5.51
C ARG A 247 -15.28 -3.93 5.76
N GLU A 248 -15.48 -2.62 5.74
CA GLU A 248 -16.84 -2.04 5.74
C GLU A 248 -17.68 -2.49 6.96
N ASN A 249 -17.06 -2.69 8.14
CA ASN A 249 -17.78 -2.93 9.39
C ASN A 249 -17.86 -1.62 10.17
N ASN A 250 -18.86 -0.80 9.84
CA ASN A 250 -18.92 0.60 10.27
C ASN A 250 -18.97 0.82 11.79
N SER A 251 -19.46 -0.14 12.56
CA SER A 251 -19.51 -0.07 14.02
C SER A 251 -18.32 -0.72 14.73
N LEU A 252 -17.36 -1.32 14.01
CA LEU A 252 -16.28 -2.10 14.61
C LEU A 252 -15.32 -1.18 15.35
N GLU A 253 -15.16 -1.36 16.66
CA GLU A 253 -14.34 -0.47 17.49
C GLU A 253 -12.95 -1.05 17.78
N SER A 254 -12.81 -2.38 17.84
CA SER A 254 -11.56 -3.08 18.15
C SER A 254 -11.60 -4.56 17.71
N PHE A 255 -10.46 -5.24 17.78
CA PHE A 255 -10.33 -6.68 17.52
C PHE A 255 -10.34 -7.54 18.79
N LEU A 256 -10.79 -7.00 19.92
CA LEU A 256 -10.89 -7.76 21.18
C LEU A 256 -11.64 -9.08 20.97
N GLY A 257 -11.05 -10.17 21.45
CA GLY A 257 -11.49 -11.53 21.15
C GLY A 257 -10.46 -12.30 20.32
N LEU A 258 -9.77 -11.65 19.38
CA LEU A 258 -8.76 -12.27 18.51
C LEU A 258 -7.36 -12.40 19.12
N ASP A 259 -7.22 -12.24 20.45
CA ASP A 259 -5.91 -12.18 21.13
C ASP A 259 -5.04 -13.43 20.92
N SER A 260 -5.63 -14.54 20.47
CA SER A 260 -4.94 -15.79 20.14
C SER A 260 -4.31 -15.82 18.74
N LEU A 261 -4.69 -14.90 17.84
CA LEU A 261 -4.29 -14.94 16.43
C LEU A 261 -2.79 -14.65 16.30
N ASP A 262 -2.02 -15.70 16.04
CA ASP A 262 -0.55 -15.63 15.97
C ASP A 262 -0.01 -15.67 14.54
N PHE A 263 -0.80 -16.18 13.58
CA PHE A 263 -0.36 -16.47 12.23
C PHE A 263 -1.41 -16.14 11.17
N VAL A 264 -0.99 -15.30 10.20
CA VAL A 264 -1.69 -15.09 8.92
C VAL A 264 -0.74 -15.42 7.77
N GLY A 265 -1.12 -16.42 6.97
CA GLY A 265 -0.31 -16.94 5.87
C GLY A 265 -0.44 -16.14 4.57
N GLY A 266 -1.52 -15.37 4.41
CA GLY A 266 -1.77 -14.45 3.31
C GLY A 266 -1.65 -12.98 3.74
N ASP A 267 -2.49 -12.15 3.13
CA ASP A 267 -2.54 -10.70 3.37
C ASP A 267 -3.41 -10.39 4.60
N ILE A 268 -3.09 -9.32 5.33
CA ILE A 268 -3.99 -8.69 6.30
C ILE A 268 -4.54 -7.43 5.67
N GLU A 269 -5.86 -7.34 5.52
CA GLU A 269 -6.55 -6.21 4.91
C GLU A 269 -7.61 -5.67 5.88
N ILE A 270 -7.37 -4.49 6.44
CA ILE A 270 -8.27 -3.82 7.39
C ILE A 270 -8.66 -2.48 6.75
N GLU A 271 -9.83 -2.47 6.10
CA GLU A 271 -10.20 -1.35 5.21
C GLU A 271 -11.60 -0.81 5.50
N SER A 272 -11.76 0.50 5.53
CA SER A 272 -13.08 1.15 5.65
C SER A 272 -13.86 0.70 6.90
N ASN A 273 -13.20 0.62 8.06
CA ASN A 273 -13.87 0.41 9.36
C ASN A 273 -13.82 1.73 10.16
N PRO A 274 -14.68 2.71 9.86
CA PRO A 274 -14.55 4.09 10.35
C PRO A 274 -14.61 4.26 11.86
N SER A 275 -15.21 3.33 12.62
CA SER A 275 -15.27 3.36 14.08
C SER A 275 -14.08 2.68 14.77
N LEU A 276 -13.18 2.05 14.02
CA LEU A 276 -12.05 1.30 14.57
C LEU A 276 -11.09 2.27 15.26
N GLN A 277 -10.88 2.10 16.57
CA GLN A 277 -10.09 3.04 17.38
C GLN A 277 -8.64 2.60 17.56
N ASN A 278 -8.40 1.28 17.56
CA ASN A 278 -7.09 0.67 17.77
C ASN A 278 -7.07 -0.75 17.20
N LEU A 279 -5.89 -1.36 17.17
CA LEU A 279 -5.66 -2.72 16.67
C LEU A 279 -5.52 -3.73 17.81
N ILE A 280 -5.95 -3.38 19.04
CA ILE A 280 -5.88 -4.27 20.20
C ILE A 280 -6.72 -5.51 19.90
N GLY A 281 -6.11 -6.68 20.15
CA GLY A 281 -6.66 -7.98 19.80
C GLY A 281 -5.92 -8.65 18.64
N ILE A 282 -5.17 -7.93 17.82
CA ILE A 282 -4.30 -8.53 16.79
C ILE A 282 -2.92 -8.81 17.39
N ALA A 283 -2.58 -10.07 17.65
CA ALA A 283 -1.31 -10.47 18.28
C ALA A 283 -0.28 -11.10 17.31
N VAL A 284 -0.40 -10.83 16.01
CA VAL A 284 0.41 -11.50 14.98
C VAL A 284 1.90 -11.15 15.08
N ASP A 285 2.75 -12.17 15.03
CA ASP A 285 4.22 -12.02 15.10
C ASP A 285 4.84 -11.59 13.76
N SER A 286 4.33 -12.15 12.67
CA SER A 286 4.79 -11.85 11.33
C SER A 286 3.68 -12.03 10.29
N VAL A 287 3.75 -11.25 9.22
CA VAL A 287 2.81 -11.32 8.09
C VAL A 287 3.56 -11.80 6.85
N ILE A 288 3.10 -12.90 6.27
CA ILE A 288 3.70 -13.45 5.05
C ILE A 288 3.29 -12.63 3.82
N GLY A 289 2.04 -12.17 3.78
CA GLY A 289 1.51 -11.33 2.72
C GLY A 289 1.81 -9.85 2.90
N ASN A 290 0.92 -9.05 2.32
CA ASN A 290 0.81 -7.61 2.55
C ASN A 290 0.08 -7.34 3.86
N PHE A 291 0.34 -6.17 4.44
CA PHE A 291 -0.48 -5.60 5.50
C PHE A 291 -1.04 -4.26 4.99
N SER A 292 -2.35 -4.18 4.86
CA SER A 292 -3.10 -3.03 4.36
C SER A 292 -4.01 -2.48 5.45
N LEU A 293 -3.86 -1.21 5.78
CA LEU A 293 -4.65 -0.50 6.77
C LEU A 293 -5.16 0.80 6.16
N GLN A 294 -6.38 0.79 5.63
CA GLN A 294 -6.91 1.89 4.82
C GLN A 294 -8.29 2.38 5.27
N GLY A 295 -8.55 3.68 5.24
CA GLY A 295 -9.92 4.19 5.44
C GLY A 295 -10.50 3.99 6.85
N ASN A 296 -9.67 3.86 7.89
CA ASN A 296 -10.13 3.66 9.27
C ASN A 296 -10.07 5.00 10.02
N SER A 297 -11.06 5.86 9.78
CA SER A 297 -11.03 7.28 10.17
C SER A 297 -10.95 7.57 11.67
N SER A 298 -11.29 6.62 12.56
CA SER A 298 -11.17 6.80 14.01
C SER A 298 -9.88 6.24 14.60
N LEU A 299 -9.07 5.57 13.79
CA LEU A 299 -7.86 4.89 14.26
C LEU A 299 -6.80 5.92 14.64
N SER A 300 -6.36 5.93 15.90
CA SER A 300 -5.43 6.97 16.39
C SER A 300 -3.96 6.69 16.11
N ASP A 301 -3.58 5.41 16.09
CA ASP A 301 -2.21 4.92 15.93
C ASP A 301 -2.23 3.39 15.66
N LEU A 302 -1.09 2.73 15.78
CA LEU A 302 -0.91 1.29 15.56
C LEU A 302 -0.95 0.46 16.87
N THR A 303 -1.44 1.04 17.97
CA THR A 303 -1.55 0.33 19.26
C THR A 303 -2.28 -0.99 19.08
N GLY A 304 -1.63 -2.07 19.51
CA GLY A 304 -2.06 -3.45 19.27
C GLY A 304 -1.06 -4.24 18.44
N LEU A 305 -0.23 -3.60 17.61
CA LEU A 305 0.79 -4.28 16.79
C LEU A 305 2.13 -4.50 17.51
N ASP A 306 2.16 -4.47 18.84
CA ASP A 306 3.39 -4.53 19.65
C ASP A 306 4.20 -5.83 19.45
N SER A 307 3.55 -6.88 18.95
CA SER A 307 4.16 -8.18 18.66
C SER A 307 4.68 -8.30 17.23
N LEU A 308 4.32 -7.39 16.32
CA LEU A 308 4.67 -7.47 14.91
C LEU A 308 6.17 -7.20 14.71
N HIS A 309 6.89 -8.18 14.17
CA HIS A 309 8.33 -8.07 13.92
C HIS A 309 8.67 -7.77 12.45
N CYS A 310 7.96 -8.39 11.50
CA CYS A 310 8.35 -8.39 10.10
C CYS A 310 7.16 -8.61 9.15
N ILE A 311 7.20 -7.90 8.01
CA ILE A 311 6.28 -8.07 6.88
C ILE A 311 7.09 -8.50 5.65
N LYS A 312 6.71 -9.62 5.03
CA LYS A 312 7.46 -10.17 3.88
C LYS A 312 7.11 -9.53 2.54
N HIS A 313 5.96 -8.86 2.41
CA HIS A 313 5.64 -8.05 1.23
C HIS A 313 5.42 -6.59 1.63
N ASN A 314 4.30 -5.97 1.24
CA ASN A 314 4.10 -4.53 1.39
C ASN A 314 3.42 -4.18 2.72
N PHE A 315 3.80 -3.03 3.29
CA PHE A 315 3.11 -2.39 4.41
C PHE A 315 2.49 -1.09 3.91
N MET A 316 1.16 -1.01 3.91
CA MET A 316 0.39 0.09 3.34
C MET A 316 -0.52 0.67 4.43
N VAL A 317 -0.37 1.96 4.73
CA VAL A 317 -1.21 2.70 5.68
C VAL A 317 -1.73 3.96 4.98
N GLY A 318 -3.01 3.97 4.66
CA GLY A 318 -3.66 4.96 3.81
C GLY A 318 -4.93 5.52 4.42
N ASP A 319 -5.30 6.78 4.19
CA ASP A 319 -6.67 7.26 4.45
C ASP A 319 -7.17 7.02 5.90
N ASN A 320 -6.28 7.07 6.90
CA ASN A 320 -6.66 6.94 8.31
C ASN A 320 -6.68 8.33 8.95
N GLY A 321 -7.73 9.11 8.66
CA GLY A 321 -7.84 10.51 9.08
C GLY A 321 -7.75 10.77 10.60
N GLY A 322 -7.96 9.77 11.44
CA GLY A 322 -7.80 9.87 12.90
C GLY A 322 -6.37 9.65 13.39
N MET A 323 -5.48 9.15 12.53
CA MET A 323 -4.15 8.70 12.92
C MET A 323 -3.27 9.91 13.23
N THR A 324 -2.71 9.97 14.43
CA THR A 324 -1.86 11.08 14.89
C THR A 324 -0.38 10.70 14.98
N SER A 325 -0.09 9.41 15.14
CA SER A 325 1.25 8.83 15.13
C SER A 325 1.20 7.37 14.66
N MET A 326 2.35 6.76 14.38
CA MET A 326 2.47 5.32 14.15
C MET A 326 2.94 4.54 15.39
N GLN A 327 2.62 5.03 16.58
CA GLN A 327 2.96 4.36 17.84
C GLN A 327 2.28 2.99 17.96
N GLY A 328 2.95 2.02 18.59
CA GLY A 328 2.41 0.68 18.87
C GLY A 328 2.99 -0.40 17.96
N ALA A 329 4.05 -0.09 17.22
CA ALA A 329 4.73 -1.00 16.31
C ALA A 329 6.26 -1.04 16.55
N GLY A 330 6.72 -0.75 17.77
CA GLY A 330 8.16 -0.58 18.04
C GLY A 330 9.05 -1.82 17.96
N ARG A 331 8.52 -3.01 17.66
CA ARG A 331 9.30 -4.22 17.31
C ARG A 331 9.45 -4.46 15.82
N PHE A 332 8.75 -3.67 15.02
CA PHE A 332 8.71 -3.78 13.58
C PHE A 332 9.99 -3.21 12.98
N HIS A 333 10.84 -4.10 12.44
CA HIS A 333 12.20 -3.72 12.01
C HIS A 333 12.50 -4.02 10.54
N LEU A 334 11.68 -4.83 9.87
CA LEU A 334 11.95 -5.24 8.48
C LEU A 334 10.69 -5.30 7.62
N VAL A 335 10.76 -4.64 6.46
CA VAL A 335 9.83 -4.81 5.35
C VAL A 335 10.61 -5.24 4.10
N LYS A 336 10.24 -6.41 3.56
CA LYS A 336 10.88 -6.93 2.34
C LYS A 336 10.26 -6.40 1.05
N GLY A 337 9.03 -5.91 1.09
CA GLY A 337 8.39 -5.20 -0.02
C GLY A 337 8.47 -3.70 0.16
N ASN A 338 7.42 -3.01 -0.28
CA ASN A 338 7.29 -1.57 -0.20
C ASN A 338 6.68 -1.13 1.14
N VAL A 339 7.05 0.06 1.59
CA VAL A 339 6.34 0.80 2.64
C VAL A 339 5.64 1.98 1.99
N ASP A 340 4.35 2.12 2.25
CA ASP A 340 3.51 3.14 1.63
C ASP A 340 2.60 3.80 2.67
N ILE A 341 2.96 5.02 3.06
CA ILE A 341 2.24 5.81 4.08
C ILE A 341 1.66 7.04 3.40
N ARG A 342 0.33 7.10 3.27
CA ARG A 342 -0.31 8.19 2.55
C ARG A 342 -1.67 8.62 3.06
N ASP A 343 -2.08 9.83 2.72
CA ASP A 343 -3.44 10.32 2.96
C ASP A 343 -3.86 10.20 4.45
N ASN A 344 -2.92 10.29 5.39
CA ASN A 344 -3.22 10.31 6.83
C ASN A 344 -3.15 11.74 7.34
N ASP A 345 -4.24 12.49 7.17
CA ASP A 345 -4.29 13.95 7.35
C ASP A 345 -3.76 14.45 8.71
N ASN A 346 -4.02 13.71 9.79
CA ASN A 346 -3.64 14.09 11.14
C ASN A 346 -2.30 13.49 11.61
N LEU A 347 -1.62 12.70 10.77
CA LEU A 347 -0.39 12.02 11.16
C LEU A 347 0.71 13.05 11.37
N THR A 348 1.33 13.09 12.54
CA THR A 348 2.36 14.10 12.88
C THR A 348 3.77 13.56 12.90
N ASN A 349 3.96 12.26 13.21
CA ASN A 349 5.26 11.59 13.31
C ASN A 349 5.12 10.04 13.21
N PHE A 350 6.24 9.32 13.13
CA PHE A 350 6.27 7.85 13.01
C PHE A 350 6.33 7.12 14.36
N GLY A 351 6.20 7.84 15.48
CA GLY A 351 6.06 7.25 16.81
C GLY A 351 7.26 6.42 17.24
N ASP A 352 7.02 5.16 17.58
CA ASP A 352 8.03 4.23 18.09
C ASP A 352 8.54 3.23 17.06
N LEU A 353 8.27 3.44 15.76
CA LEU A 353 8.74 2.58 14.68
C LEU A 353 10.26 2.37 14.73
N ARG A 354 10.72 1.20 14.25
CA ARG A 354 12.15 0.80 14.31
C ARG A 354 12.61 0.11 13.05
N LEU A 355 12.12 0.55 11.89
CA LEU A 355 12.50 -0.02 10.60
C LEU A 355 14.01 0.15 10.37
N ASP A 356 14.76 -0.95 10.34
CA ASP A 356 16.20 -0.94 10.04
C ASP A 356 16.45 -0.86 8.52
N SER A 357 15.57 -1.52 7.76
CA SER A 357 15.69 -1.65 6.30
C SER A 357 14.35 -1.87 5.62
N ILE A 358 14.19 -1.23 4.47
CA ILE A 358 13.09 -1.44 3.54
C ILE A 358 13.71 -1.95 2.24
N LEU A 359 13.39 -3.16 1.78
CA LEU A 359 14.01 -3.69 0.56
C LEU A 359 13.35 -3.18 -0.73
N GLY A 360 12.08 -2.76 -0.67
CA GLY A 360 11.34 -2.13 -1.75
C GLY A 360 11.38 -0.60 -1.69
N ASN A 361 10.36 0.03 -2.27
CA ASN A 361 10.17 1.47 -2.24
C ASN A 361 9.67 1.93 -0.86
N PHE A 362 10.01 3.16 -0.48
CA PHE A 362 9.39 3.84 0.64
C PHE A 362 8.66 5.08 0.12
N VAL A 363 7.36 5.17 0.36
CA VAL A 363 6.52 6.30 -0.03
C VAL A 363 5.93 6.91 1.23
N VAL A 364 6.13 8.22 1.39
CA VAL A 364 5.49 9.08 2.40
C VAL A 364 4.84 10.22 1.64
N ALA A 365 3.54 10.13 1.38
CA ALA A 365 2.87 11.05 0.47
C ALA A 365 1.55 11.59 1.02
N GLU A 366 1.24 12.86 0.77
CA GLU A 366 -0.08 13.43 1.12
C GLU A 366 -0.45 13.25 2.61
N ASN A 367 0.51 13.41 3.53
CA ASN A 367 0.25 13.47 4.97
C ASN A 367 0.41 14.93 5.43
N PRO A 368 -0.60 15.80 5.21
CA PRO A 368 -0.46 17.24 5.44
C PRO A 368 -0.14 17.63 6.89
N GLY A 369 -0.48 16.79 7.88
CA GLY A 369 -0.14 17.00 9.29
C GLY A 369 1.28 16.60 9.69
N LEU A 370 2.04 15.91 8.83
CA LEU A 370 3.33 15.31 9.17
C LEU A 370 4.38 16.39 9.35
N GLN A 371 4.98 16.47 10.54
CA GLN A 371 5.94 17.53 10.92
C GLN A 371 7.38 17.08 10.78
N ASP A 372 7.66 15.81 11.11
CA ASP A 372 8.99 15.22 11.08
C ASP A 372 8.91 13.71 10.78
N LEU A 373 10.07 13.06 10.72
CA LEU A 373 10.21 11.62 10.50
C LEU A 373 10.72 10.90 11.77
N LEU A 374 10.54 11.50 12.96
CA LEU A 374 10.95 10.88 14.22
C LEU A 374 10.25 9.54 14.42
N GLY A 375 11.02 8.54 14.87
CA GLY A 375 10.60 7.14 14.84
C GLY A 375 11.16 6.37 13.64
N LEU A 376 11.98 6.98 12.78
CA LEU A 376 12.71 6.28 11.72
C LEU A 376 14.23 6.25 11.96
N ASP A 377 14.68 6.57 13.18
CA ASP A 377 16.09 6.82 13.53
C ASP A 377 17.01 5.61 13.28
N SER A 378 16.45 4.41 13.15
CA SER A 378 17.18 3.16 12.89
C SER A 378 17.29 2.82 11.40
N LEU A 379 16.56 3.51 10.52
CA LEU A 379 16.51 3.19 9.10
C LEU A 379 17.83 3.51 8.42
N ARG A 380 18.49 2.48 7.87
CA ARG A 380 19.80 2.59 7.21
C ARG A 380 19.75 2.43 5.70
N PHE A 381 18.76 1.69 5.22
CA PHE A 381 18.74 1.23 3.83
C PHE A 381 17.32 1.20 3.26
N ILE A 382 17.16 1.82 2.09
CA ILE A 382 15.98 1.70 1.24
C ILE A 382 16.44 1.08 -0.08
N GLY A 383 15.98 -0.12 -0.41
CA GLY A 383 16.41 -0.85 -1.62
C GLY A 383 15.78 -0.34 -2.90
N GLY A 384 14.59 0.26 -2.81
CA GLY A 384 13.90 0.93 -3.91
C GLY A 384 14.07 2.45 -3.92
N SER A 385 13.06 3.14 -4.42
CA SER A 385 13.00 4.61 -4.41
C SER A 385 12.39 5.11 -3.10
N PHE A 386 12.88 6.25 -2.61
CA PHE A 386 12.31 6.97 -1.48
C PHE A 386 11.56 8.21 -2.01
N ASN A 387 10.25 8.25 -1.80
CA ASN A 387 9.38 9.33 -2.26
C ASN A 387 8.77 10.05 -1.07
N VAL A 388 9.05 11.34 -0.93
CA VAL A 388 8.46 12.23 0.07
C VAL A 388 7.72 13.34 -0.66
N ILE A 389 6.40 13.23 -0.77
CA ILE A 389 5.61 14.05 -1.70
C ILE A 389 4.40 14.68 -1.00
N GLY A 390 4.20 15.98 -1.10
CA GLY A 390 2.95 16.62 -0.65
C GLY A 390 2.72 16.56 0.88
N ASN A 391 3.77 16.45 1.69
CA ASN A 391 3.66 16.52 3.14
C ASN A 391 3.82 17.98 3.58
N PHE A 392 2.72 18.74 3.58
CA PHE A 392 2.81 20.20 3.66
C PHE A 392 3.34 20.76 4.98
N SER A 393 3.36 19.99 6.08
CA SER A 393 3.86 20.46 7.39
C SER A 393 5.28 20.02 7.71
N ILE A 394 5.92 19.21 6.88
CA ILE A 394 7.27 18.73 7.16
C ILE A 394 8.25 19.89 6.98
N ASP A 395 8.97 20.25 8.03
CA ASP A 395 9.94 21.36 7.99
C ASP A 395 11.40 20.87 7.91
N ASP A 396 11.64 19.61 8.28
CA ASP A 396 12.93 18.93 8.30
C ASP A 396 12.76 17.39 8.19
N PHE A 397 13.85 16.68 7.91
CA PHE A 397 13.95 15.21 7.91
C PHE A 397 14.52 14.63 9.20
N ALA A 398 14.35 15.31 10.33
CA ALA A 398 14.72 14.79 11.64
C ALA A 398 14.15 13.37 11.83
N GLY A 399 14.99 12.44 12.30
CA GLY A 399 14.66 11.02 12.42
C GLY A 399 15.22 10.14 11.29
N LEU A 400 15.86 10.69 10.26
CA LEU A 400 16.55 9.90 9.23
C LEU A 400 18.08 9.82 9.39
N ASP A 401 18.61 10.20 10.56
CA ASP A 401 20.06 10.41 10.78
C ASP A 401 20.95 9.18 10.51
N SER A 402 20.34 7.99 10.43
CA SER A 402 21.03 6.72 10.13
C SER A 402 20.96 6.30 8.66
N LEU A 403 20.18 6.97 7.81
CA LEU A 403 19.92 6.54 6.44
C LEU A 403 21.19 6.71 5.59
N GLN A 404 21.72 5.60 5.07
CA GLN A 404 23.01 5.57 4.36
C GLN A 404 22.86 5.41 2.85
N THR A 405 21.86 4.64 2.39
CA THR A 405 21.76 4.30 0.98
C THR A 405 20.31 4.18 0.52
N ILE A 406 20.06 4.78 -0.64
CA ILE A 406 18.84 4.64 -1.42
C ILE A 406 19.20 3.91 -2.73
N GLY A 407 18.60 2.74 -2.93
CA GLY A 407 18.94 1.81 -4.01
C GLY A 407 18.40 2.24 -5.38
N ARG A 408 17.49 3.20 -5.43
CA ARG A 408 17.01 3.84 -6.66
C ARG A 408 16.90 5.35 -6.46
N ASP A 409 15.73 5.94 -6.70
CA ASP A 409 15.57 7.40 -6.75
C ASP A 409 15.26 7.98 -5.37
N LEU A 410 15.81 9.14 -5.05
CA LEU A 410 15.33 10.00 -3.98
C LEU A 410 14.48 11.11 -4.59
N ASN A 411 13.21 11.15 -4.23
CA ASN A 411 12.24 12.07 -4.79
C ASN A 411 11.54 12.87 -3.69
N ILE A 412 11.82 14.17 -3.63
CA ILE A 412 11.31 15.09 -2.61
C ILE A 412 10.54 16.19 -3.32
N GLN A 413 9.21 16.15 -3.27
CA GLN A 413 8.37 17.09 -4.03
C GLN A 413 7.27 17.71 -3.20
N SER A 414 6.97 18.99 -3.47
CA SER A 414 5.78 19.65 -2.93
C SER A 414 5.67 19.64 -1.40
N ASN A 415 6.79 19.57 -0.67
CA ASN A 415 6.81 19.66 0.78
C ASN A 415 7.00 21.13 1.17
N THR A 416 5.90 21.90 1.10
CA THR A 416 5.96 23.36 1.03
C THR A 416 6.50 24.05 2.29
N SER A 417 6.47 23.40 3.45
CA SER A 417 7.04 23.93 4.71
C SER A 417 8.48 23.51 4.97
N MET A 418 9.06 22.67 4.11
CA MET A 418 10.42 22.16 4.29
C MET A 418 11.41 23.31 4.21
N GLU A 419 12.17 23.54 5.28
CA GLU A 419 13.20 24.58 5.32
C GLU A 419 14.61 24.01 5.14
N ARG A 420 14.83 22.75 5.58
CA ARG A 420 16.13 22.07 5.61
C ARG A 420 15.96 20.54 5.50
N MET A 421 17.06 19.81 5.35
CA MET A 421 17.08 18.33 5.27
C MET A 421 18.14 17.72 6.20
N SER A 422 18.22 18.24 7.42
CA SER A 422 19.34 17.99 8.33
C SER A 422 19.50 16.52 8.72
N GLY A 423 18.39 15.78 8.76
CA GLY A 423 18.40 14.35 9.09
C GLY A 423 19.00 13.43 8.01
N LEU A 424 19.40 13.92 6.84
CA LEU A 424 20.08 13.09 5.84
C LEU A 424 21.60 13.03 5.99
N VAL A 425 22.15 13.47 7.14
CA VAL A 425 23.59 13.64 7.39
C VAL A 425 24.45 12.41 7.12
N ALA A 426 23.89 11.20 7.20
CA ALA A 426 24.59 9.94 6.94
C ALA A 426 24.42 9.40 5.50
N LEU A 427 23.61 10.05 4.67
CA LEU A 427 23.27 9.58 3.33
C LEU A 427 24.50 9.66 2.42
N ASP A 428 25.03 8.49 2.07
CA ASP A 428 26.24 8.33 1.28
C ASP A 428 25.95 8.14 -0.22
N SER A 429 24.90 7.40 -0.54
CA SER A 429 24.66 6.90 -1.90
C SER A 429 23.19 6.93 -2.32
N ILE A 430 22.95 7.50 -3.50
CA ILE A 430 21.70 7.39 -4.27
C ILE A 430 22.03 6.66 -5.58
N LEU A 431 21.53 5.44 -5.76
CA LEU A 431 21.86 4.62 -6.95
C LEU A 431 20.94 4.90 -8.15
N GLY A 432 20.02 5.84 -8.03
CA GLY A 432 19.16 6.36 -9.10
C GLY A 432 19.23 7.89 -9.18
N ASN A 433 18.10 8.51 -9.47
CA ASN A 433 17.99 9.97 -9.63
C ASN A 433 17.82 10.67 -8.27
N PHE A 434 18.39 11.86 -8.15
CA PHE A 434 18.05 12.82 -7.10
C PHE A 434 17.10 13.87 -7.66
N THR A 435 15.90 13.98 -7.08
CA THR A 435 14.86 14.91 -7.52
C THR A 435 14.35 15.72 -6.32
N LEU A 436 14.47 17.05 -6.44
CA LEU A 436 14.05 18.02 -5.43
C LEU A 436 13.25 19.12 -6.10
N ILE A 437 11.91 19.04 -6.03
CA ILE A 437 11.02 19.90 -6.82
C ILE A 437 9.92 20.56 -6.00
N SER A 438 9.64 21.84 -6.23
CA SER A 438 8.50 22.55 -5.63
C SER A 438 8.49 22.58 -4.09
N ASN A 439 9.66 22.59 -3.43
CA ASN A 439 9.77 22.72 -1.97
C ASN A 439 10.00 24.20 -1.62
N ASN A 440 8.92 24.97 -1.65
CA ASN A 440 8.98 26.44 -1.71
C ASN A 440 9.70 27.11 -0.53
N SER A 441 9.66 26.54 0.67
CA SER A 441 10.32 27.11 1.86
C SER A 441 11.78 26.68 2.01
N LEU A 442 12.28 25.82 1.14
CA LEU A 442 13.63 25.25 1.27
C LEU A 442 14.67 26.33 1.02
N ILE A 443 15.52 26.56 2.01
CA ILE A 443 16.53 27.63 1.98
C ILE A 443 17.89 27.08 1.55
N ASP A 444 18.24 25.92 2.09
CA ASP A 444 19.46 25.20 1.78
C ASP A 444 19.20 23.70 1.86
N VAL A 445 20.22 22.92 1.53
CA VAL A 445 20.19 21.46 1.53
C VAL A 445 21.27 20.90 2.47
N LEU A 446 21.53 21.63 3.57
CA LEU A 446 22.41 21.16 4.65
C LEU A 446 21.88 19.81 5.18
N GLY A 447 22.80 18.86 5.36
CA GLY A 447 22.47 17.46 5.65
C GLY A 447 22.85 16.48 4.54
N LEU A 448 23.13 16.93 3.32
CA LEU A 448 23.64 16.05 2.25
C LEU A 448 25.17 16.04 2.12
N ASP A 449 25.90 16.49 3.15
CA ASP A 449 27.35 16.68 3.11
C ASP A 449 28.15 15.37 2.96
N SER A 450 27.56 14.25 3.37
CA SER A 450 28.14 12.91 3.23
C SER A 450 27.89 12.26 1.87
N LEU A 451 27.08 12.90 1.00
CA LEU A 451 26.64 12.30 -0.24
C LEU A 451 27.82 12.20 -1.23
N ASN A 452 28.28 10.98 -1.45
CA ASN A 452 29.43 10.68 -2.30
C ASN A 452 29.02 10.23 -3.70
N PHE A 453 27.78 9.76 -3.88
CA PHE A 453 27.39 9.11 -5.13
C PHE A 453 25.93 9.36 -5.52
N ILE A 454 25.73 9.82 -6.76
CA ILE A 454 24.45 9.81 -7.47
C ILE A 454 24.69 9.13 -8.82
N LEU A 455 24.11 7.94 -9.04
CA LEU A 455 24.27 7.24 -10.32
C LEU A 455 23.38 7.80 -11.43
N GLY A 456 22.27 8.44 -11.09
CA GLY A 456 21.28 8.98 -12.03
C GLY A 456 21.43 10.47 -12.27
N ASP A 457 20.31 11.10 -12.58
CA ASP A 457 20.19 12.53 -12.84
C ASP A 457 20.13 13.35 -11.53
N TYR A 458 20.64 14.57 -11.60
CA TYR A 458 20.56 15.58 -10.53
C TYR A 458 19.54 16.64 -10.95
N ASN A 459 18.36 16.62 -10.34
CA ASN A 459 17.24 17.46 -10.73
C ASN A 459 16.77 18.31 -9.55
N VAL A 460 17.07 19.61 -9.57
CA VAL A 460 16.66 20.57 -8.56
C VAL A 460 15.92 21.71 -9.24
N ALA A 461 14.61 21.73 -9.07
CA ALA A 461 13.74 22.64 -9.80
C ALA A 461 12.64 23.25 -8.94
N GLU A 462 12.21 24.46 -9.28
CA GLU A 462 11.05 25.11 -8.65
C GLU A 462 11.19 25.26 -7.12
N ASN A 463 12.41 25.46 -6.60
CA ASN A 463 12.64 25.77 -5.18
C ASN A 463 13.03 27.26 -5.06
N PRO A 464 12.06 28.20 -5.10
CA PRO A 464 12.34 29.63 -5.25
C PRO A 464 13.18 30.26 -4.13
N ASN A 465 13.17 29.70 -2.92
CA ASN A 465 13.94 30.20 -1.78
C ASN A 465 15.31 29.54 -1.61
N LEU A 466 15.64 28.54 -2.45
CA LEU A 466 16.91 27.83 -2.36
C LEU A 466 18.07 28.77 -2.70
N MET A 467 18.99 28.95 -1.75
CA MET A 467 20.12 29.87 -1.88
C MET A 467 21.43 29.16 -2.25
N SER A 468 21.58 27.87 -1.93
CA SER A 468 22.81 27.11 -2.22
C SER A 468 22.54 25.61 -2.39
N PHE A 469 23.43 24.92 -3.10
CA PHE A 469 23.48 23.45 -3.17
C PHE A 469 24.22 22.86 -1.96
N PRO A 470 24.23 21.52 -1.78
CA PRO A 470 24.97 20.92 -0.68
C PRO A 470 26.45 20.98 -1.02
N LEU A 471 27.31 21.13 -0.01
CA LEU A 471 28.75 21.01 -0.20
C LEU A 471 29.11 19.54 -0.44
N THR A 472 28.87 19.05 -1.66
CA THR A 472 29.19 17.67 -2.02
C THR A 472 30.66 17.61 -2.39
N ILE A 473 31.48 17.05 -1.49
CA ILE A 473 32.93 17.03 -1.68
C ILE A 473 33.41 15.88 -2.59
N ALA A 474 32.51 15.01 -3.06
CA ALA A 474 32.87 13.75 -3.72
C ALA A 474 32.03 13.31 -4.95
N LEU A 475 31.02 14.08 -5.38
CA LEU A 475 30.19 13.74 -6.55
C LEU A 475 30.97 13.87 -7.87
N ASP A 476 31.74 12.85 -8.27
CA ASP A 476 32.61 12.89 -9.45
C ASP A 476 31.85 12.95 -10.79
N SER A 477 30.76 12.20 -10.92
CA SER A 477 29.96 12.16 -12.15
C SER A 477 28.48 11.95 -11.89
N ILE A 478 27.66 12.67 -12.64
CA ILE A 478 26.18 12.57 -12.63
C ILE A 478 25.65 12.23 -14.03
N GLY A 479 24.37 11.84 -14.11
CA GLY A 479 23.63 11.62 -15.35
C GLY A 479 23.44 12.92 -16.12
N SER A 480 22.29 13.55 -15.91
CA SER A 480 21.93 14.90 -16.38
C SER A 480 21.91 15.86 -15.20
N LEU A 481 22.06 17.16 -15.48
CA LEU A 481 21.91 18.24 -14.51
C LEU A 481 20.74 19.11 -14.93
N ASN A 482 19.71 19.22 -14.09
CA ASN A 482 18.64 20.19 -14.26
C ASN A 482 18.58 21.11 -13.04
N VAL A 483 18.83 22.39 -13.26
CA VAL A 483 18.72 23.47 -12.28
C VAL A 483 17.76 24.50 -12.86
N SER A 484 16.49 24.44 -12.45
CA SER A 484 15.48 25.29 -13.08
C SER A 484 14.50 25.96 -12.13
N GLY A 485 14.28 27.26 -12.22
CA GLY A 485 13.28 27.95 -11.40
C GLY A 485 13.67 28.08 -9.92
N ASN A 486 14.97 28.11 -9.60
CA ASN A 486 15.48 28.35 -8.25
C ASN A 486 15.83 29.84 -8.10
N GLY A 487 14.81 30.67 -7.88
CA GLY A 487 14.91 32.13 -8.00
C GLY A 487 15.89 32.82 -7.05
N SER A 488 16.25 32.22 -5.91
CA SER A 488 17.18 32.80 -4.92
C SER A 488 18.63 32.33 -5.07
N LEU A 489 18.89 31.41 -5.99
CA LEU A 489 20.21 30.83 -6.20
C LEU A 489 21.14 31.84 -6.88
N LEU A 490 22.33 32.08 -6.31
CA LEU A 490 23.31 33.05 -6.83
C LEU A 490 24.38 32.44 -7.74
N ASP A 491 24.76 31.19 -7.46
CA ASP A 491 25.76 30.41 -8.17
C ASP A 491 25.48 28.90 -7.98
N LEU A 492 26.36 28.03 -8.44
CA LEU A 492 26.22 26.57 -8.33
C LEU A 492 27.21 25.96 -7.31
N THR A 493 27.74 26.77 -6.39
CA THR A 493 28.67 26.32 -5.34
C THR A 493 28.06 25.17 -4.57
N GLY A 494 28.84 24.12 -4.35
CA GLY A 494 28.39 22.82 -3.84
C GLY A 494 28.46 21.70 -4.88
N LEU A 495 28.50 22.04 -6.18
CA LEU A 495 28.76 21.09 -7.27
C LEU A 495 30.25 20.98 -7.63
N ASP A 496 31.14 21.55 -6.81
CA ASP A 496 32.58 21.73 -7.09
C ASP A 496 33.35 20.45 -7.41
N SER A 497 32.82 19.31 -6.98
CA SER A 497 33.43 17.99 -7.19
C SER A 497 33.06 17.34 -8.52
N VAL A 498 32.05 17.86 -9.24
CA VAL A 498 31.52 17.27 -10.48
C VAL A 498 32.50 17.45 -11.63
N ARG A 499 33.05 16.34 -12.12
CA ARG A 499 34.01 16.30 -13.24
C ARG A 499 33.38 15.93 -14.57
N SER A 500 32.29 15.18 -14.56
CA SER A 500 31.65 14.68 -15.79
C SER A 500 30.12 14.60 -15.67
N ILE A 501 29.42 15.22 -16.62
CA ILE A 501 27.98 15.07 -16.82
C ILE A 501 27.75 14.28 -18.10
N ARG A 502 27.01 13.18 -18.00
CA ARG A 502 26.84 12.20 -19.09
C ARG A 502 25.69 12.55 -20.05
N GLY A 503 24.75 13.38 -19.61
CA GLY A 503 23.53 13.73 -20.30
C GLY A 503 23.35 15.23 -20.48
N LEU A 504 22.09 15.66 -20.39
CA LEU A 504 21.67 17.04 -20.62
C LEU A 504 22.05 17.94 -19.43
N VAL A 505 22.55 19.14 -19.71
CA VAL A 505 22.67 20.22 -18.73
C VAL A 505 21.63 21.28 -19.04
N GLN A 506 20.71 21.51 -18.10
CA GLN A 506 19.69 22.55 -18.15
C GLN A 506 19.86 23.48 -16.97
N ILE A 507 20.09 24.76 -17.26
CA ILE A 507 20.11 25.83 -16.28
C ILE A 507 19.12 26.88 -16.77
N ILE A 508 17.92 26.90 -16.20
CA ILE A 508 16.78 27.60 -16.81
C ILE A 508 15.98 28.41 -15.78
N ASN A 509 15.60 29.65 -16.08
CA ASN A 509 14.74 30.45 -15.21
C ASN A 509 15.28 30.64 -13.77
N ASN A 510 16.59 30.75 -13.57
CA ASN A 510 17.17 31.09 -12.26
C ASN A 510 17.47 32.60 -12.25
N GLU A 511 16.48 33.39 -11.82
CA GLU A 511 16.47 34.84 -12.03
C GLU A 511 17.64 35.58 -11.37
N ASN A 512 18.12 35.12 -10.21
CA ASN A 512 19.24 35.73 -9.47
C ASN A 512 20.60 35.04 -9.70
N LEU A 513 20.67 34.01 -10.55
CA LEU A 513 21.92 33.30 -10.82
C LEU A 513 22.88 34.24 -11.55
N THR A 514 24.03 34.54 -10.94
CA THR A 514 25.04 35.49 -11.47
C THR A 514 26.23 34.81 -12.11
N SER A 515 26.61 33.63 -11.63
CA SER A 515 27.73 32.83 -12.13
C SER A 515 27.40 31.34 -12.16
N LEU A 516 28.27 30.57 -12.81
CA LEU A 516 28.28 29.09 -12.74
C LEU A 516 29.37 28.56 -11.81
N GLU A 517 29.86 29.39 -10.88
CA GLU A 517 30.84 29.00 -9.86
C GLU A 517 30.36 27.74 -9.16
N GLY A 518 31.26 26.78 -8.94
CA GLY A 518 30.93 25.42 -8.51
C GLY A 518 30.95 24.39 -9.63
N LEU A 519 31.02 24.79 -10.92
CA LEU A 519 31.28 23.85 -12.03
C LEU A 519 32.74 23.86 -12.50
N ASP A 520 33.66 24.49 -11.76
CA ASP A 520 35.04 24.73 -12.20
C ASP A 520 35.86 23.44 -12.43
N SER A 521 35.49 22.35 -11.75
CA SER A 521 36.11 21.02 -11.93
C SER A 521 35.59 20.23 -13.14
N LEU A 522 34.58 20.76 -13.83
CA LEU A 522 33.91 20.06 -14.91
C LEU A 522 34.81 19.98 -16.15
N THR A 523 35.10 18.77 -16.59
CA THR A 523 35.98 18.50 -17.75
C THR A 523 35.27 17.84 -18.91
N ALA A 524 34.11 17.22 -18.68
CA ALA A 524 33.37 16.52 -19.72
C ALA A 524 31.85 16.78 -19.64
N LEU A 525 31.29 17.23 -20.76
CA LEU A 525 29.85 17.44 -20.95
C LEU A 525 29.39 16.59 -22.14
N ARG A 526 28.96 15.35 -21.93
CA ARG A 526 28.67 14.39 -23.02
C ARG A 526 27.28 14.56 -23.66
N GLY A 527 26.68 15.73 -23.52
CA GLY A 527 25.33 16.02 -23.97
C GLY A 527 25.15 17.48 -24.36
N THR A 528 23.90 17.94 -24.36
CA THR A 528 23.55 19.32 -24.70
C THR A 528 23.72 20.22 -23.48
N LEU A 529 24.29 21.40 -23.66
CA LEU A 529 24.27 22.49 -22.69
C LEU A 529 23.15 23.47 -23.06
N ARG A 530 22.17 23.64 -22.17
CA ARG A 530 21.08 24.61 -22.33
C ARG A 530 21.04 25.59 -21.17
N MET A 531 21.30 26.84 -21.48
CA MET A 531 21.12 27.98 -20.57
C MET A 531 20.04 28.87 -21.14
N PHE A 532 18.95 29.04 -20.40
CA PHE A 532 17.79 29.80 -20.88
C PHE A 532 17.21 30.69 -19.80
N ASN A 533 17.00 31.98 -20.08
CA ASN A 533 16.30 32.91 -19.19
C ASN A 533 16.91 32.97 -17.77
N ASN A 534 18.24 33.04 -17.70
CA ASN A 534 18.96 33.38 -16.46
C ASN A 534 19.42 34.83 -16.58
N VAL A 535 18.53 35.76 -16.26
CA VAL A 535 18.66 37.18 -16.65
C VAL A 535 19.84 37.89 -15.98
N MET A 536 20.24 37.47 -14.77
CA MET A 536 21.39 38.01 -14.05
C MET A 536 22.72 37.29 -14.33
N LEU A 537 22.70 36.20 -15.13
CA LEU A 537 23.90 35.40 -15.39
C LEU A 537 24.88 36.23 -16.22
N SER A 538 26.06 36.48 -15.65
CA SER A 538 27.09 37.33 -16.25
C SER A 538 28.43 36.63 -16.41
N ASP A 539 28.64 35.51 -15.70
CA ASP A 539 29.89 34.76 -15.69
C ASP A 539 29.65 33.27 -15.95
N ILE A 540 30.24 32.74 -17.02
CA ILE A 540 30.24 31.31 -17.35
C ILE A 540 31.66 30.72 -17.38
N SER A 541 32.65 31.42 -16.82
CA SER A 541 34.07 31.07 -16.86
C SER A 541 34.37 29.70 -16.24
N SER A 542 33.55 29.24 -15.30
CA SER A 542 33.63 27.89 -14.71
C SER A 542 33.55 26.76 -15.73
N LEU A 543 32.98 27.00 -16.92
CA LEU A 543 32.92 26.02 -18.00
C LEU A 543 34.20 25.97 -18.88
N SER A 544 35.22 26.80 -18.60
CA SER A 544 36.42 26.91 -19.46
C SER A 544 37.21 25.59 -19.56
N ASN A 545 37.17 24.76 -18.53
CA ASN A 545 37.89 23.48 -18.47
C ASN A 545 37.21 22.33 -19.20
N VAL A 546 36.01 22.54 -19.74
CA VAL A 546 35.26 21.50 -20.46
C VAL A 546 35.92 21.19 -21.79
N ASP A 547 36.20 19.91 -22.06
CA ASP A 547 36.67 19.45 -23.36
C ASP A 547 35.59 19.71 -24.44
N PRO A 548 35.84 20.60 -25.41
CA PRO A 548 34.89 20.94 -26.48
C PRO A 548 34.44 19.72 -27.29
N GLN A 549 35.27 18.67 -27.38
CA GLN A 549 34.94 17.45 -28.12
C GLN A 549 33.89 16.59 -27.42
N THR A 550 33.62 16.85 -26.14
CA THR A 550 32.59 16.13 -25.40
C THR A 550 31.21 16.73 -25.60
N ILE A 551 31.12 18.04 -25.86
CA ILE A 551 29.88 18.80 -25.99
C ILE A 551 29.14 18.38 -27.27
N ALA A 552 27.84 18.09 -27.15
CA ALA A 552 27.02 17.71 -28.30
C ALA A 552 26.38 18.92 -29.00
N ASP A 553 25.80 19.84 -28.23
CA ASP A 553 25.09 21.03 -28.71
C ASP A 553 25.08 22.10 -27.59
N VAL A 554 25.08 23.38 -27.97
CA VAL A 554 25.03 24.51 -27.03
C VAL A 554 23.86 25.44 -27.37
N ALA A 555 22.96 25.65 -26.41
CA ALA A 555 21.95 26.70 -26.47
C ALA A 555 22.15 27.69 -25.31
N ILE A 556 22.41 28.95 -25.61
CA ILE A 556 22.54 30.05 -24.63
C ILE A 556 21.63 31.19 -25.07
N GLU A 557 20.48 31.30 -24.43
CA GLU A 557 19.44 32.23 -24.85
C GLU A 557 18.82 33.00 -23.68
N ASN A 558 18.48 34.27 -23.92
CA ASN A 558 17.82 35.13 -22.93
C ASN A 558 18.63 35.28 -21.61
N CYS A 559 19.97 35.33 -21.70
CA CYS A 559 20.86 35.65 -20.58
C CYS A 559 21.29 37.12 -20.69
N GLU A 560 20.42 38.04 -20.27
CA GLU A 560 20.54 39.48 -20.54
C GLU A 560 21.76 40.17 -19.91
N ALA A 561 22.38 39.60 -18.87
CA ALA A 561 23.60 40.12 -18.26
C ALA A 561 24.90 39.51 -18.85
N LEU A 562 24.80 38.46 -19.68
CA LEU A 562 25.94 37.73 -20.21
C LEU A 562 26.54 38.48 -21.40
N SER A 563 27.61 39.25 -21.15
CA SER A 563 28.32 40.04 -22.16
C SER A 563 29.71 39.51 -22.51
N ASP A 564 30.28 38.66 -21.64
CA ASP A 564 31.53 37.94 -21.89
C ASP A 564 31.30 36.43 -21.71
N CYS A 565 31.47 35.70 -22.81
CA CYS A 565 31.30 34.25 -22.90
C CYS A 565 32.38 33.64 -23.79
N ALA A 566 33.44 34.39 -24.10
CA ALA A 566 34.56 33.95 -24.94
C ALA A 566 35.51 33.04 -24.15
N ILE A 567 34.96 32.00 -23.53
CA ILE A 567 35.70 30.99 -22.77
C ILE A 567 36.32 29.96 -23.70
N GLU A 568 37.45 29.38 -23.32
CA GLU A 568 38.23 28.47 -24.18
C GLU A 568 37.37 27.31 -24.73
N SER A 569 36.55 26.70 -23.87
CA SER A 569 35.69 25.58 -24.24
C SER A 569 34.66 25.94 -25.31
N LEU A 570 33.95 27.06 -25.14
CA LEU A 570 32.93 27.55 -26.08
C LEU A 570 33.58 28.02 -27.39
N CYS A 571 34.68 28.77 -27.33
CA CYS A 571 35.41 29.24 -28.50
C CYS A 571 35.85 28.08 -29.40
N ASN A 572 36.45 27.05 -28.81
CA ASN A 572 36.93 25.88 -29.54
C ASN A 572 35.77 25.03 -30.10
N PHE A 573 34.65 24.92 -29.37
CA PHE A 573 33.46 24.22 -29.84
C PHE A 573 32.85 24.91 -31.08
N LEU A 574 32.64 26.23 -31.01
CA LEU A 574 32.08 27.01 -32.11
C LEU A 574 33.01 27.07 -33.32
N ALA A 575 34.32 27.22 -33.11
CA ALA A 575 35.32 27.21 -34.19
C ALA A 575 35.37 25.85 -34.92
N GLY A 576 35.05 24.76 -34.21
CA GLY A 576 34.88 23.42 -34.78
C GLY A 576 33.59 23.21 -35.57
N GLY A 577 32.69 24.21 -35.62
CA GLY A 577 31.38 24.10 -36.27
C GLY A 577 30.34 23.36 -35.44
N GLY A 578 30.48 23.35 -34.12
CA GLY A 578 29.54 22.75 -33.19
C GLY A 578 28.11 23.31 -33.34
N ALA A 579 27.11 22.44 -33.22
CA ALA A 579 25.70 22.84 -33.29
C ALA A 579 25.37 23.78 -32.12
N SER A 580 24.84 24.96 -32.44
CA SER A 580 24.57 25.98 -31.42
C SER A 580 23.42 26.90 -31.75
N SER A 581 22.79 27.41 -30.69
CA SER A 581 21.80 28.49 -30.70
C SER A 581 22.19 29.53 -29.65
N ILE A 582 22.66 30.70 -30.11
CA ILE A 582 23.07 31.80 -29.22
C ILE A 582 22.29 33.03 -29.65
N SER A 583 21.39 33.53 -28.79
CA SER A 583 20.54 34.67 -29.12
C SER A 583 19.93 35.35 -27.89
N ASN A 584 19.58 36.63 -28.01
CA ASN A 584 18.96 37.44 -26.95
C ASN A 584 19.78 37.51 -25.65
N ASN A 585 21.10 37.57 -25.76
CA ASN A 585 22.01 37.82 -24.64
C ASN A 585 22.56 39.25 -24.74
N ALA A 586 23.41 39.68 -23.81
CA ALA A 586 24.07 40.98 -23.96
C ALA A 586 25.06 40.99 -25.14
N VAL A 587 25.37 42.20 -25.61
CA VAL A 587 26.36 42.44 -26.67
C VAL A 587 27.70 41.80 -26.29
N GLY A 588 28.28 41.05 -27.23
CA GLY A 588 29.47 40.21 -27.02
C GLY A 588 29.12 38.72 -26.97
N CYS A 589 27.88 38.39 -26.61
CA CYS A 589 27.37 37.03 -26.49
C CYS A 589 26.01 36.81 -27.16
N ASN A 590 25.55 37.75 -27.99
CA ASN A 590 24.20 37.74 -28.52
C ASN A 590 24.05 36.96 -29.85
N SER A 591 25.15 36.46 -30.42
CA SER A 591 25.13 35.57 -31.58
C SER A 591 26.44 34.77 -31.68
N VAL A 592 26.43 33.66 -32.43
CA VAL A 592 27.65 32.86 -32.69
C VAL A 592 28.78 33.70 -33.29
N ASP A 593 28.45 34.63 -34.20
CA ASP A 593 29.44 35.51 -34.83
C ASP A 593 30.09 36.49 -33.84
N GLU A 594 29.32 37.02 -32.88
CA GLU A 594 29.85 37.90 -31.82
C GLU A 594 30.83 37.15 -30.92
N VAL A 595 30.47 35.93 -30.49
CA VAL A 595 31.32 35.09 -29.64
C VAL A 595 32.61 34.74 -30.37
N LEU A 596 32.53 34.25 -31.61
CA LEU A 596 33.72 33.93 -32.40
C LEU A 596 34.61 35.16 -32.62
N LEU A 597 34.03 36.34 -32.87
CA LEU A 597 34.81 37.57 -32.99
C LEU A 597 35.59 37.84 -31.70
N ALA A 598 34.94 37.75 -30.54
CA ALA A 598 35.57 37.93 -29.23
C ALA A 598 36.69 36.89 -28.99
N CYS A 599 36.49 35.62 -29.37
CA CYS A 599 37.51 34.57 -29.29
C CYS A 599 38.78 34.87 -30.11
N PHE A 600 38.67 35.64 -31.20
CA PHE A 600 39.79 35.97 -32.10
C PHE A 600 40.35 37.37 -31.91
N VAL A 601 39.76 38.20 -31.02
CA VAL A 601 40.41 39.44 -30.59
C VAL A 601 41.55 39.06 -29.66
N ALA A 602 42.74 38.88 -30.22
CA ALA A 602 43.98 38.90 -29.46
C ALA A 602 44.08 40.29 -28.81
N VAL A 603 43.60 40.42 -27.57
CA VAL A 603 44.26 41.35 -26.66
C VAL A 603 45.65 40.76 -26.52
N GLY A 604 46.67 41.41 -27.07
CA GLY A 604 48.04 41.04 -26.74
C GLY A 604 48.13 40.98 -25.22
N ASP A 605 48.88 40.01 -24.69
CA ASP A 605 49.35 40.08 -23.30
C ASP A 605 49.69 41.55 -23.03
N PRO A 606 49.25 42.16 -21.92
CA PRO A 606 49.92 43.37 -21.50
C PRO A 606 51.39 42.97 -21.43
N GLU A 607 52.21 43.46 -22.37
CA GLU A 607 53.66 43.45 -22.23
C GLU A 607 53.88 43.85 -20.77
N GLU A 608 54.62 43.05 -20.00
CA GLU A 608 55.03 43.44 -18.65
C GLU A 608 55.42 44.90 -18.72
N VAL A 609 54.56 45.79 -18.19
CA VAL A 609 54.83 47.21 -18.25
C VAL A 609 55.89 47.39 -17.17
N SER A 610 57.14 47.19 -17.58
CA SER A 610 58.35 47.39 -16.78
C SER A 610 58.47 48.83 -16.24
N GLU A 611 57.50 49.70 -16.55
CA GLU A 611 57.42 51.10 -16.17
C GLU A 611 56.51 51.38 -14.96
N ILE A 612 55.76 50.41 -14.42
CA ILE A 612 54.96 50.60 -13.19
C ILE A 612 55.69 50.00 -11.99
N ILE A 613 56.28 50.87 -11.17
CA ILE A 613 56.96 50.47 -9.93
C ILE A 613 56.08 50.83 -8.74
N LEU A 614 55.74 49.82 -7.94
CA LEU A 614 55.07 49.96 -6.64
C LEU A 614 56.15 49.99 -5.56
N TYR A 615 56.31 51.11 -4.86
CA TYR A 615 57.25 51.21 -3.76
C TYR A 615 56.63 51.90 -2.52
N PRO A 616 56.86 51.37 -1.30
CA PRO A 616 57.45 50.06 -1.01
C PRO A 616 56.44 48.91 -1.22
N ASN A 617 56.93 47.76 -1.70
CA ASN A 617 56.22 46.48 -1.69
C ASN A 617 57.14 45.42 -1.05
N PRO A 618 56.75 44.80 0.09
CA PRO A 618 55.49 44.98 0.82
C PRO A 618 55.43 46.29 1.63
N THR A 619 54.22 46.79 1.89
CA THR A 619 53.97 47.95 2.76
C THR A 619 52.75 47.76 3.64
N ASN A 620 52.77 48.39 4.82
CA ASN A 620 51.63 48.47 5.75
C ASN A 620 51.03 49.89 5.81
N GLY A 621 51.31 50.72 4.80
CA GLY A 621 50.87 52.12 4.70
C GLY A 621 50.69 52.57 3.25
N HIS A 622 50.92 53.86 2.96
CA HIS A 622 50.77 54.39 1.61
C HIS A 622 51.78 53.80 0.62
N VAL A 623 51.31 53.49 -0.60
CA VAL A 623 52.13 53.10 -1.76
C VAL A 623 52.25 54.29 -2.70
N GLU A 624 53.43 54.50 -3.28
CA GLU A 624 53.65 55.43 -4.38
C GLU A 624 53.63 54.66 -5.71
N LEU A 625 52.79 55.10 -6.65
CA LEU A 625 52.69 54.59 -8.01
C LEU A 625 53.45 55.54 -8.94
N ASN A 626 54.47 55.03 -9.65
CA ASN A 626 55.22 55.82 -10.61
C ASN A 626 55.16 55.15 -11.99
N GLY A 627 54.75 55.91 -13.01
CA GLY A 627 54.59 55.50 -14.41
C GLY A 627 54.25 56.70 -15.30
N ASN A 628 54.47 56.59 -16.62
CA ASN A 628 54.26 57.69 -17.56
C ASN A 628 52.75 57.87 -17.86
N LEU A 629 52.09 58.79 -17.13
CA LEU A 629 50.65 59.01 -17.19
C LEU A 629 50.30 60.16 -18.15
N ASP A 630 50.20 59.88 -19.45
CA ASP A 630 49.47 60.75 -20.39
C ASP A 630 47.95 60.49 -20.27
N GLY A 631 47.36 60.96 -19.16
CA GLY A 631 45.93 60.85 -18.89
C GLY A 631 45.49 61.79 -17.77
N SER A 632 44.67 62.77 -18.10
CA SER A 632 44.19 63.83 -17.18
C SER A 632 43.30 63.29 -16.06
N TYR A 633 43.75 63.39 -14.81
CA TYR A 633 42.94 63.14 -13.60
C TYR A 633 42.29 64.43 -13.08
N CYS A 634 40.96 64.49 -13.05
CA CYS A 634 40.20 65.48 -12.28
C CYS A 634 39.95 64.93 -10.86
N LYS A 635 40.63 65.51 -9.87
CA LYS A 635 40.50 65.16 -8.46
C LYS A 635 39.36 65.98 -7.83
N ASN A 636 38.21 65.36 -7.59
CA ASN A 636 37.21 65.94 -6.67
C ASN A 636 37.56 65.50 -5.24
N ALA A 637 37.86 66.48 -4.41
CA ALA A 637 38.19 66.34 -3.00
C ALA A 637 36.94 65.95 -2.18
N ILE A 638 37.11 65.02 -1.23
CA ILE A 638 36.21 64.81 -0.10
C ILE A 638 36.74 65.66 1.06
N PRO A 639 35.94 66.51 1.74
CA PRO A 639 36.32 67.09 3.02
C PRO A 639 35.88 66.21 4.19
N ALA A 640 36.84 66.02 5.11
CA ALA A 640 36.81 65.65 6.54
C ALA A 640 35.71 64.72 7.08
#